data_AF-A0A6A6MI51-F1
#
_entry.id   AF-A0A6A6MI51-F1
#
_cell.length_a   1.000
_cell.length_b   1.000
_cell.length_c   1.000
_cell.angle_alpha   90.00
_cell.angle_beta   90.00
_cell.angle_gamma   90.00
#
_symmetry.space_group_name_H-M   'P 1'
#
loop_
_entity.id
_entity.type
_entity.pdbx_description
1 polymer ?
#
loop_
_entity_poly.entity_id
_entity_poly.type
_entity_poly.pdbx_seq_one_letter_code
_entity_poly.pdbx_strand_id
1 'polypeptide(L)'
;MDLKSNHNAPVLTDSAPISKSRLGVHSSLLPYNPGAAFSSNLFLTIPRKKTGILDDVRSSSWLDAMKSSSPPHKRITKDLSNEFASADTDVAYATWTLKYPSALTFFEQIANFAKGKRLALFLDYDGTLSPIVDNPDCAFMSNAMRSAVKKVAKCFPTAIISGRSRDKVHEFVGLTELYYAGSHGMDIMGPVRQSVPDDQPNCMRSTDNEGKEVNLFQPASEFLPMIDESWTSVAQCVYDVIKNYPRLRLTHGRKVLEVRPVINWDKGKAVTFLLESLGLSNCDDVLPIYVGDDRTDEDAFKVLRERNCGFGILVSSVPKETNAFYSLRDPSEYLSVSITGSESNRYWTRNIRLQNMLNLKGLRNNPSVSYEFRLSYITASPLGVPQQVIAVNGEFPGPIINATTNYVVIVNVWNDLDENLLMTWPGIQMRRDSWQDGVRGTNCPIPPKENFTYNFQVKDQIGSFFYFPSLNLQRASGGFGSFIINNREIIPIPFSQPDGDIILLIGDWYTQNHTALRTALDSGKDLGMPDGVLINGKGPYRYNTTLVPDGIEYETIQVDPGKTYRLRVHNVGTSTSLNFRIQGHNLLLVETEGYYTSQQNYTNFDIHVGQSYSFLVTMDQNATSDYYIVASARFVNESLWQRVIGVAVLHYSNSKGPVSGPLPEAPSDVYNQWAAMTQPRSIKQNTTASGARPNPQGSFHYGQINITETYVLRSLPPVTIDGKQRATVNDISFVNPDTPIRLADLHKVKGAYKLDFPNMPLNRPPKMDISVINATYKGFIQVILQNNDTKMLSFHMDGYSFFVVGMDWGVWTEDKKSSYNNWDAISRSTVEVYPGGWTAVLVSLDNVGIWNLRVENLDRWYLGHETYMRIINPEENGATEMAPPDNELNSLLCNIHSGWKISGVFLPADSTLFLILHFRVTEAPSYILNGD
;
A
#
# COMPACT_ATOMS: atom_id res chain seq x y z
N MET A 1 63.39 -3.45 -52.67
CA MET A 1 62.78 -4.74 -52.27
C MET A 1 61.29 -4.48 -52.15
N ASP A 2 60.54 -4.25 -53.23
CA ASP A 2 60.28 -5.13 -54.40
C ASP A 2 59.89 -6.54 -53.93
N LEU A 3 58.71 -7.11 -54.21
CA LEU A 3 57.71 -6.96 -55.28
C LEU A 3 56.30 -7.28 -54.69
N LYS A 4 55.23 -6.50 -54.94
CA LYS A 4 54.33 -6.45 -56.13
C LYS A 4 53.52 -7.76 -56.36
N SER A 5 52.27 -7.80 -56.82
CA SER A 5 51.19 -6.84 -57.12
C SER A 5 50.07 -7.67 -57.82
N ASN A 6 48.78 -7.29 -57.79
CA ASN A 6 48.00 -6.73 -58.94
C ASN A 6 46.49 -6.95 -58.61
N HIS A 7 45.48 -6.17 -59.00
CA HIS A 7 45.22 -4.84 -59.58
C HIS A 7 43.66 -4.76 -59.58
N ASN A 8 42.98 -3.82 -58.91
CA ASN A 8 42.55 -2.46 -59.28
C ASN A 8 41.95 -2.19 -60.68
N ALA A 9 40.78 -1.51 -60.66
CA ALA A 9 40.28 -0.41 -61.52
C ALA A 9 39.05 -0.70 -62.46
N PRO A 10 38.42 0.30 -63.15
CA PRO A 10 37.33 1.18 -62.64
C PRO A 10 36.16 1.53 -63.64
N VAL A 11 35.08 2.16 -63.12
CA VAL A 11 34.15 3.23 -63.65
C VAL A 11 33.56 3.23 -65.11
N LEU A 12 32.27 3.69 -65.22
CA LEU A 12 31.47 4.28 -66.36
C LEU A 12 30.20 3.44 -66.69
N THR A 13 28.98 3.91 -67.04
CA THR A 13 28.22 5.18 -67.06
C THR A 13 26.75 4.87 -67.46
N ASP A 14 25.84 5.77 -67.08
CA ASP A 14 24.64 6.25 -67.83
C ASP A 14 23.25 5.56 -67.85
N SER A 15 22.27 6.47 -67.65
CA SER A 15 20.99 6.69 -68.34
C SER A 15 19.68 6.00 -67.88
N ALA A 16 18.74 6.86 -67.45
CA ALA A 16 17.29 6.68 -67.34
C ALA A 16 16.62 6.63 -68.77
N PRO A 17 15.28 6.69 -69.03
CA PRO A 17 14.12 7.01 -68.15
C PRO A 17 12.71 6.39 -68.55
N ILE A 18 11.61 6.90 -67.93
CA ILE A 18 10.17 6.98 -68.39
C ILE A 18 9.36 5.65 -68.37
N SER A 19 8.14 5.51 -67.81
CA SER A 19 6.90 6.26 -68.07
C SER A 19 5.74 5.99 -67.07
N LYS A 20 4.80 6.95 -67.04
CA LYS A 20 3.49 7.00 -66.34
C LYS A 20 2.37 6.31 -67.14
N SER A 21 1.28 5.92 -66.45
CA SER A 21 -0.17 6.09 -66.77
C SER A 21 -0.99 4.93 -66.17
N ARG A 22 -2.27 5.00 -65.78
CA ARG A 22 -3.36 6.00 -65.82
C ARG A 22 -4.53 5.48 -64.93
N LEU A 23 -5.25 6.43 -64.34
CA LEU A 23 -6.69 6.52 -64.00
C LEU A 23 -7.64 5.32 -64.18
N GLY A 24 -8.52 5.13 -63.18
CA GLY A 24 -9.83 4.51 -63.30
C GLY A 24 -10.72 4.76 -62.07
N VAL A 25 -11.71 5.63 -62.22
CA VAL A 25 -12.79 5.96 -61.25
C VAL A 25 -13.99 5.04 -61.51
N HIS A 26 -14.72 4.59 -60.48
CA HIS A 26 -16.18 4.50 -60.50
C HIS A 26 -16.79 4.41 -59.09
N SER A 27 -17.91 5.13 -58.93
CA SER A 27 -18.74 5.41 -57.75
C SER A 27 -19.92 4.43 -57.57
N SER A 28 -20.71 4.65 -56.49
CA SER A 28 -22.11 4.21 -56.17
C SER A 28 -22.19 2.98 -55.23
N LEU A 29 -22.98 2.91 -54.12
CA LEU A 29 -24.14 3.61 -53.56
C LEU A 29 -24.23 3.39 -52.01
N LEU A 30 -24.80 4.35 -51.29
CA LEU A 30 -25.34 4.34 -49.91
C LEU A 30 -26.78 3.73 -49.86
N PRO A 31 -27.57 3.74 -48.75
CA PRO A 31 -27.32 3.70 -47.29
C PRO A 31 -28.27 2.72 -46.52
N TYR A 32 -28.08 2.53 -45.20
CA TYR A 32 -29.23 2.28 -44.30
C TYR A 32 -28.98 2.81 -42.88
N ASN A 33 -29.95 3.59 -42.39
CA ASN A 33 -30.16 4.08 -41.03
C ASN A 33 -31.68 4.07 -40.78
N PRO A 34 -32.19 3.78 -39.56
CA PRO A 34 -32.82 4.83 -38.73
C PRO A 34 -32.53 4.62 -37.21
N GLY A 35 -32.45 5.61 -36.30
CA GLY A 35 -33.43 6.64 -35.89
C GLY A 35 -34.59 6.02 -35.07
N ALA A 36 -35.06 6.45 -33.88
CA ALA A 36 -34.95 7.67 -33.07
C ALA A 36 -35.56 7.46 -31.65
N ALA A 37 -35.44 8.47 -30.78
CA ALA A 37 -35.90 8.60 -29.39
C ALA A 37 -37.41 8.89 -29.20
N PHE A 38 -37.96 8.75 -27.97
CA PHE A 38 -39.10 9.52 -27.41
C PHE A 38 -39.20 9.43 -25.86
N SER A 39 -39.90 10.41 -25.26
CA SER A 39 -39.97 10.79 -23.84
C SER A 39 -41.39 10.74 -23.20
N SER A 40 -41.42 10.81 -21.84
CA SER A 40 -42.37 11.42 -20.88
C SER A 40 -43.71 10.76 -20.41
N ASN A 41 -43.79 10.57 -19.06
CA ASN A 41 -44.85 10.77 -18.03
C ASN A 41 -46.32 10.25 -18.16
N LEU A 42 -46.83 9.59 -17.10
CA LEU A 42 -48.02 10.00 -16.30
C LEU A 42 -48.24 9.15 -15.00
N PHE A 43 -48.72 9.80 -13.93
CA PHE A 43 -49.10 9.28 -12.60
C PHE A 43 -50.56 8.78 -12.54
N LEU A 44 -50.89 7.91 -11.56
CA LEU A 44 -52.22 7.78 -10.92
C LEU A 44 -52.12 7.18 -9.49
N THR A 45 -52.97 7.66 -8.58
CA THR A 45 -52.99 7.46 -7.11
C THR A 45 -54.36 6.98 -6.58
N ILE A 46 -54.40 6.59 -5.28
CA ILE A 46 -55.53 6.61 -4.27
C ILE A 46 -56.20 5.22 -3.97
N PRO A 47 -56.72 4.85 -2.75
CA PRO A 47 -56.65 5.37 -1.35
C PRO A 47 -56.32 4.36 -0.20
N ARG A 48 -56.11 4.89 1.02
CA ARG A 48 -56.05 4.24 2.36
C ARG A 48 -57.44 3.99 3.01
N LYS A 49 -57.54 3.00 3.93
CA LYS A 49 -58.34 3.11 5.20
C LYS A 49 -57.87 2.16 6.33
N LYS A 50 -57.98 2.68 7.57
CA LYS A 50 -57.53 2.17 8.90
C LYS A 50 -58.55 1.27 9.62
N THR A 51 -58.08 0.48 10.60
CA THR A 51 -58.47 0.33 12.06
C THR A 51 -58.24 -1.14 12.49
N GLY A 52 -57.83 -1.53 13.70
CA GLY A 52 -57.66 -0.88 15.00
C GLY A 52 -56.98 -1.85 16.00
N ILE A 53 -56.71 -1.34 17.20
CA ILE A 53 -55.90 -1.93 18.29
C ILE A 53 -56.78 -2.77 19.23
N LEU A 54 -56.36 -3.99 19.58
CA LEU A 54 -56.27 -4.58 20.94
C LEU A 54 -56.05 -6.10 20.89
N ASP A 55 -54.86 -6.57 21.32
CA ASP A 55 -54.67 -7.50 22.44
C ASP A 55 -53.18 -7.87 22.59
N ASP A 56 -52.55 -7.26 23.60
CA ASP A 56 -51.10 -7.06 23.72
C ASP A 56 -50.48 -7.85 24.88
N VAL A 57 -50.89 -9.12 25.08
CA VAL A 57 -50.39 -9.92 26.24
C VAL A 57 -49.92 -11.34 25.86
N ARG A 58 -49.96 -11.75 24.58
CA ARG A 58 -49.38 -13.04 24.13
C ARG A 58 -48.25 -12.93 23.10
N SER A 59 -47.99 -11.75 22.56
CA SER A 59 -46.97 -11.47 21.54
C SER A 59 -45.56 -11.29 22.10
N SER A 60 -45.42 -10.94 23.38
CA SER A 60 -44.12 -10.67 24.02
C SER A 60 -43.26 -11.93 24.20
N SER A 61 -43.86 -13.10 24.43
CA SER A 61 -43.09 -14.35 24.59
C SER A 61 -42.56 -14.93 23.25
N TRP A 62 -43.13 -14.54 22.10
CA TRP A 62 -42.75 -15.06 20.78
C TRP A 62 -41.67 -14.19 20.08
N LEU A 63 -41.69 -12.88 20.33
CA LEU A 63 -40.69 -11.94 19.79
C LEU A 63 -39.31 -12.11 20.44
N ASP A 64 -39.24 -12.46 21.73
CA ASP A 64 -37.97 -12.67 22.42
C ASP A 64 -37.31 -14.00 22.04
N ALA A 65 -38.10 -15.04 21.74
CA ALA A 65 -37.60 -16.30 21.18
C ALA A 65 -37.07 -16.16 19.73
N MET A 66 -37.64 -15.24 18.95
CA MET A 66 -37.16 -14.90 17.61
C MET A 66 -35.91 -14.02 17.61
N LYS A 67 -35.75 -13.11 18.57
CA LYS A 67 -34.54 -12.27 18.73
C LYS A 67 -33.34 -13.06 19.25
N SER A 68 -33.55 -14.09 20.07
CA SER A 68 -32.48 -14.88 20.68
C SER A 68 -31.84 -15.94 19.76
N SER A 69 -32.27 -16.06 18.51
CA SER A 69 -31.91 -17.16 17.60
C SER A 69 -31.29 -16.69 16.27
N SER A 70 -30.84 -15.43 16.17
CA SER A 70 -30.22 -14.86 14.97
C SER A 70 -28.94 -14.09 15.33
N PRO A 71 -27.87 -14.14 14.50
CA PRO A 71 -26.78 -13.16 14.57
C PRO A 71 -27.32 -11.74 14.28
N PRO A 72 -26.72 -10.69 14.86
CA PRO A 72 -27.23 -9.34 14.71
C PRO A 72 -27.03 -8.83 13.27
N HIS A 73 -28.13 -8.55 12.57
CA HIS A 73 -28.12 -7.79 11.33
C HIS A 73 -27.93 -6.29 11.64
N LYS A 74 -26.93 -5.64 11.02
CA LYS A 74 -27.00 -4.19 10.75
C LYS A 74 -28.11 -3.96 9.71
N ARG A 75 -29.29 -3.54 10.16
CA ARG A 75 -30.34 -3.03 9.25
C ARG A 75 -30.08 -1.55 8.96
N ILE A 76 -29.69 -1.26 7.73
CA ILE A 76 -29.86 0.08 7.14
C ILE A 76 -31.30 0.12 6.61
N THR A 77 -32.19 0.75 7.36
CA THR A 77 -33.49 1.17 6.83
C THR A 77 -33.33 2.61 6.34
N LYS A 78 -33.54 2.81 5.03
CA LYS A 78 -33.74 4.13 4.43
C LYS A 78 -35.01 4.74 5.03
N ASP A 79 -34.86 5.75 5.86
CA ASP A 79 -35.76 6.92 5.94
C ASP A 79 -35.01 8.07 6.62
N LEU A 80 -35.11 9.26 6.03
CA LEU A 80 -34.40 10.47 6.47
C LEU A 80 -34.90 10.95 7.84
N SER A 81 -34.07 10.82 8.87
CA SER A 81 -33.90 11.80 9.96
C SER A 81 -32.61 11.51 10.72
N ASN A 82 -31.91 12.56 11.14
CA ASN A 82 -30.57 12.54 11.73
C ASN A 82 -30.54 11.89 13.14
N GLU A 83 -29.32 11.51 13.55
CA GLU A 83 -28.76 11.57 14.92
C GLU A 83 -28.78 10.34 15.89
N PHE A 84 -27.56 10.05 16.41
CA PHE A 84 -27.16 9.31 17.63
C PHE A 84 -27.58 7.83 17.85
N ALA A 85 -26.67 6.90 17.54
CA ALA A 85 -26.56 5.61 18.24
C ALA A 85 -25.14 5.02 18.10
N SER A 86 -24.31 4.78 19.12
CA SER A 86 -24.29 5.19 20.54
C SER A 86 -22.94 4.72 21.12
N ALA A 87 -22.20 5.57 21.84
CA ALA A 87 -21.08 5.14 22.69
C ALA A 87 -21.48 4.04 23.70
N ASP A 88 -22.78 3.85 23.94
CA ASP A 88 -23.36 2.80 24.78
C ASP A 88 -23.09 1.36 24.31
N THR A 89 -22.94 1.11 22.99
CA THR A 89 -22.68 -0.26 22.49
C THR A 89 -21.27 -0.74 22.84
N ASP A 90 -20.28 0.15 22.85
CA ASP A 90 -18.91 -0.20 23.23
C ASP A 90 -18.77 -0.34 24.76
N VAL A 91 -19.51 0.47 25.54
CA VAL A 91 -19.59 0.33 27.00
C VAL A 91 -20.28 -0.98 27.40
N ALA A 92 -21.35 -1.37 26.70
CA ALA A 92 -22.05 -2.64 26.93
C ALA A 92 -21.14 -3.85 26.61
N TYR A 93 -20.35 -3.78 25.53
CA TYR A 93 -19.39 -4.84 25.19
C TYR A 93 -18.23 -4.91 26.20
N ALA A 94 -17.70 -3.76 26.64
CA ALA A 94 -16.70 -3.69 27.70
C ALA A 94 -17.21 -4.25 29.03
N THR A 95 -18.47 -3.97 29.39
CA THR A 95 -19.10 -4.52 30.61
C THR A 95 -19.31 -6.03 30.51
N TRP A 96 -19.72 -6.51 29.33
CA TRP A 96 -19.93 -7.93 29.07
C TRP A 96 -18.62 -8.75 29.12
N THR A 97 -17.52 -8.20 28.61
CA THR A 97 -16.20 -8.84 28.66
C THR A 97 -15.60 -8.91 30.09
N LEU A 98 -16.11 -8.13 31.05
CA LEU A 98 -15.78 -8.34 32.47
C LEU A 98 -16.40 -9.63 33.03
N LYS A 99 -17.58 -10.04 32.52
CA LYS A 99 -18.27 -11.29 32.90
C LYS A 99 -17.75 -12.50 32.11
N TYR A 100 -17.40 -12.29 30.84
CA TYR A 100 -16.89 -13.30 29.92
C TYR A 100 -15.55 -12.84 29.32
N PRO A 101 -14.45 -13.01 30.05
CA PRO A 101 -13.16 -12.46 29.65
C PRO A 101 -12.65 -13.03 28.33
N SER A 102 -11.87 -12.22 27.61
CA SER A 102 -11.23 -12.67 26.38
C SER A 102 -10.28 -13.85 26.65
N ALA A 103 -10.44 -14.93 25.89
CA ALA A 103 -9.55 -16.09 25.98
C ALA A 103 -8.09 -15.75 25.64
N LEU A 104 -7.85 -14.69 24.86
CA LEU A 104 -6.51 -14.18 24.55
C LEU A 104 -5.86 -13.50 25.76
N THR A 105 -6.63 -12.68 26.49
CA THR A 105 -6.14 -12.00 27.68
C THR A 105 -5.89 -12.99 28.82
N PHE A 106 -6.71 -14.03 28.90
CA PHE A 106 -6.64 -15.07 29.94
C PHE A 106 -5.90 -16.34 29.48
N PHE A 107 -5.14 -16.24 28.39
CA PHE A 107 -4.47 -17.39 27.78
C PHE A 107 -3.52 -18.10 28.74
N GLU A 108 -2.72 -17.34 29.50
CA GLU A 108 -1.79 -17.89 30.52
C GLU A 108 -2.53 -18.68 31.60
N GLN A 109 -3.72 -18.26 32.00
CA GLN A 109 -4.52 -18.99 32.99
C GLN A 109 -5.03 -20.30 32.39
N ILE A 110 -5.56 -20.27 31.16
CA ILE A 110 -6.01 -21.47 30.43
C ILE A 110 -4.84 -22.45 30.25
N ALA A 111 -3.66 -21.95 29.88
CA ALA A 111 -2.45 -22.74 29.72
C ALA A 111 -1.96 -23.37 31.04
N ASN A 112 -2.09 -22.66 32.16
CA ASN A 112 -1.79 -23.19 33.48
C ASN A 112 -2.74 -24.33 33.88
N PHE A 113 -4.03 -24.24 33.55
CA PHE A 113 -4.99 -25.34 33.76
C PHE A 113 -4.72 -26.55 32.85
N ALA A 114 -4.14 -26.34 31.68
CA ALA A 114 -3.73 -27.40 30.76
C ALA A 114 -2.45 -28.13 31.20
N LYS A 115 -1.68 -27.56 32.14
CA LYS A 115 -0.38 -28.09 32.55
C LYS A 115 -0.52 -29.48 33.18
N GLY A 116 0.16 -30.46 32.60
CA GLY A 116 0.11 -31.85 33.06
C GLY A 116 -1.12 -32.64 32.57
N LYS A 117 -1.97 -32.03 31.74
CA LYS A 117 -3.16 -32.65 31.14
C LYS A 117 -3.01 -32.79 29.62
N ARG A 118 -3.71 -33.76 29.04
CA ARG A 118 -3.91 -33.96 27.61
C ARG A 118 -5.01 -33.03 27.14
N LEU A 119 -4.79 -32.32 26.03
CA LEU A 119 -5.81 -31.44 25.45
C LEU A 119 -6.69 -32.19 24.45
N ALA A 120 -7.98 -31.86 24.45
CA ALA A 120 -8.95 -32.28 23.43
C ALA A 120 -9.68 -31.05 22.92
N LEU A 121 -9.71 -30.83 21.59
CA LEU A 121 -10.24 -29.60 21.02
C LEU A 121 -11.47 -29.88 20.14
N PHE A 122 -12.52 -29.12 20.35
CA PHE A 122 -13.80 -29.25 19.65
C PHE A 122 -14.19 -27.88 19.06
N LEU A 123 -14.56 -27.85 17.77
CA LEU A 123 -14.75 -26.61 17.02
C LEU A 123 -16.07 -26.64 16.25
N ASP A 124 -16.85 -25.58 16.31
CA ASP A 124 -17.89 -25.34 15.31
C ASP A 124 -17.28 -24.85 13.98
N TYR A 125 -18.04 -24.91 12.89
CA TYR A 125 -17.60 -24.49 11.56
C TYR A 125 -18.09 -23.10 11.15
N ASP A 126 -19.39 -22.85 11.21
CA ASP A 126 -20.00 -21.61 10.71
C ASP A 126 -19.83 -20.53 11.77
N GLY A 127 -19.39 -19.31 11.41
CA GLY A 127 -19.18 -18.25 12.40
C GLY A 127 -18.05 -18.50 13.43
N THR A 128 -17.40 -19.67 13.39
CA THR A 128 -16.24 -20.04 14.21
C THR A 128 -14.96 -20.25 13.38
N LEU A 129 -14.99 -21.10 12.36
CA LEU A 129 -13.84 -21.34 11.45
C LEU A 129 -14.01 -20.70 10.07
N SER A 130 -15.22 -20.25 9.77
CA SER A 130 -15.59 -19.52 8.56
C SER A 130 -16.44 -18.29 8.92
N PRO A 131 -16.41 -17.22 8.13
CA PRO A 131 -17.29 -16.07 8.38
C PRO A 131 -18.76 -16.45 8.17
N ILE A 132 -19.66 -15.82 8.91
CA ILE A 132 -21.10 -15.92 8.67
C ILE A 132 -21.42 -15.18 7.36
N VAL A 133 -22.00 -15.90 6.40
CA VAL A 133 -22.33 -15.39 5.05
C VAL A 133 -23.79 -15.65 4.70
N ASP A 134 -24.37 -14.82 3.82
CA ASP A 134 -25.78 -14.92 3.44
C ASP A 134 -26.10 -16.21 2.64
N ASN A 135 -25.14 -16.69 1.83
CA ASN A 135 -25.23 -17.99 1.18
C ASN A 135 -24.36 -19.00 1.94
N PRO A 136 -24.94 -20.02 2.61
CA PRO A 136 -24.17 -21.00 3.39
C PRO A 136 -23.20 -21.82 2.53
N ASP A 137 -23.36 -21.89 1.21
CA ASP A 137 -22.41 -22.56 0.33
C ASP A 137 -21.15 -21.74 0.05
N CYS A 138 -21.12 -20.47 0.46
CA CYS A 138 -19.97 -19.58 0.34
C CYS A 138 -19.18 -19.42 1.66
N ALA A 139 -19.52 -20.19 2.71
CA ALA A 139 -18.89 -20.13 4.03
C ALA A 139 -17.52 -20.83 4.02
N PHE A 140 -16.57 -20.34 3.23
CA PHE A 140 -15.27 -21.01 3.04
C PHE A 140 -14.29 -20.71 4.17
N MET A 141 -13.62 -21.76 4.64
CA MET A 141 -12.47 -21.65 5.54
C MET A 141 -11.23 -21.14 4.77
N SER A 142 -10.60 -20.07 5.27
CA SER A 142 -9.38 -19.52 4.68
C SER A 142 -8.20 -20.49 4.73
N ASN A 143 -7.25 -20.36 3.81
CA ASN A 143 -6.04 -21.21 3.79
C ASN A 143 -5.21 -21.09 5.08
N ALA A 144 -5.19 -19.90 5.70
CA ALA A 144 -4.51 -19.67 6.97
C ALA A 144 -5.19 -20.44 8.12
N MET A 145 -6.53 -20.36 8.21
CA MET A 145 -7.32 -21.10 9.20
C MET A 145 -7.17 -22.61 9.01
N ARG A 146 -7.25 -23.08 7.76
CA ARG A 146 -7.03 -24.49 7.41
C ARG A 146 -5.66 -24.98 7.83
N SER A 147 -4.61 -24.17 7.62
CA SER A 147 -3.26 -24.49 8.07
C SER A 147 -3.14 -24.54 9.60
N ALA A 148 -3.78 -23.60 10.30
CA ALA A 148 -3.81 -23.55 11.77
C ALA A 148 -4.50 -24.79 12.36
N VAL A 149 -5.72 -25.09 11.91
CA VAL A 149 -6.48 -26.28 12.33
C VAL A 149 -5.69 -27.55 12.05
N LYS A 150 -5.03 -27.65 10.88
CA LYS A 150 -4.16 -28.79 10.55
C LYS A 150 -2.98 -28.95 11.50
N LYS A 151 -2.34 -27.87 11.93
CA LYS A 151 -1.22 -27.92 12.90
C LYS A 151 -1.72 -28.38 14.27
N VAL A 152 -2.84 -27.84 14.74
CA VAL A 152 -3.44 -28.19 16.03
C VAL A 152 -3.87 -29.66 16.05
N ALA A 153 -4.49 -30.14 14.96
CA ALA A 153 -4.90 -31.53 14.80
C ALA A 153 -3.75 -32.54 14.87
N LYS A 154 -2.52 -32.12 14.50
CA LYS A 154 -1.31 -32.97 14.64
C LYS A 154 -0.83 -33.07 16.08
N CYS A 155 -1.17 -32.10 16.92
CA CYS A 155 -0.72 -32.02 18.30
C CYS A 155 -1.74 -32.61 19.28
N PHE A 156 -3.04 -32.45 19.00
CA PHE A 156 -4.12 -32.83 19.91
C PHE A 156 -5.29 -33.47 19.15
N PRO A 157 -6.01 -34.44 19.75
CA PRO A 157 -7.30 -34.90 19.24
C PRO A 157 -8.24 -33.72 19.01
N THR A 158 -8.58 -33.48 17.75
CA THR A 158 -9.37 -32.32 17.32
C THR A 158 -10.58 -32.77 16.51
N ALA A 159 -11.76 -32.27 16.87
CA ALA A 159 -13.02 -32.58 16.20
C ALA A 159 -13.75 -31.32 15.74
N ILE A 160 -14.32 -31.34 14.54
CA ILE A 160 -15.25 -30.32 14.06
C ILE A 160 -16.68 -30.84 14.25
N ILE A 161 -17.49 -30.13 15.02
CA ILE A 161 -18.89 -30.46 15.30
C ILE A 161 -19.77 -29.40 14.66
N SER A 162 -20.45 -29.74 13.57
CA SER A 162 -21.24 -28.79 12.77
C SER A 162 -22.71 -29.21 12.66
N GLY A 163 -23.60 -28.23 12.50
CA GLY A 163 -24.98 -28.47 12.07
C GLY A 163 -25.10 -29.00 10.64
N ARG A 164 -24.08 -28.82 9.80
CA ARG A 164 -24.03 -29.32 8.41
C ARG A 164 -23.89 -30.83 8.34
N SER A 165 -24.27 -31.45 7.22
CA SER A 165 -23.97 -32.86 6.99
C SER A 165 -22.47 -33.12 7.04
N ARG A 166 -22.09 -34.32 7.50
CA ARG A 166 -20.70 -34.73 7.69
C ARG A 166 -19.87 -34.57 6.41
N ASP A 167 -20.42 -35.00 5.27
CA ASP A 167 -19.73 -34.93 3.99
C ASP A 167 -19.47 -33.48 3.56
N LYS A 168 -20.44 -32.59 3.80
CA LYS A 168 -20.35 -31.17 3.42
C LYS A 168 -19.33 -30.41 4.27
N VAL A 169 -19.33 -30.64 5.60
CA VAL A 169 -18.30 -30.01 6.46
C VAL A 169 -16.91 -30.59 6.19
N HIS A 170 -16.80 -31.89 5.87
CA HIS A 170 -15.54 -32.50 5.48
C HIS A 170 -15.01 -31.92 4.17
N GLU A 171 -15.85 -31.73 3.15
CA GLU A 171 -15.49 -31.07 1.89
C GLU A 171 -14.96 -29.65 2.12
N PHE A 172 -15.66 -28.88 2.96
CA PHE A 172 -15.31 -27.49 3.23
C PHE A 172 -13.97 -27.36 3.98
N VAL A 173 -13.70 -28.28 4.92
CA VAL A 173 -12.48 -28.27 5.75
C VAL A 173 -11.30 -28.98 5.08
N GLY A 174 -11.53 -30.05 4.31
CA GLY A 174 -10.51 -30.72 3.49
C GLY A 174 -9.28 -31.24 4.25
N LEU A 175 -9.41 -31.59 5.53
CA LEU A 175 -8.32 -32.13 6.36
C LEU A 175 -8.63 -33.56 6.78
N THR A 176 -7.66 -34.47 6.66
CA THR A 176 -7.85 -35.90 6.95
C THR A 176 -7.51 -36.28 8.39
N GLU A 177 -6.84 -35.38 9.12
CA GLU A 177 -6.33 -35.60 10.48
C GLU A 177 -7.36 -35.29 11.59
N LEU A 178 -8.60 -34.95 11.22
CA LEU A 178 -9.66 -34.51 12.13
C LEU A 178 -10.76 -35.56 12.33
N TYR A 179 -11.45 -35.45 13.47
CA TYR A 179 -12.77 -36.04 13.63
C TYR A 179 -13.84 -35.08 13.10
N TYR A 180 -14.84 -35.59 12.39
CA TYR A 180 -15.95 -34.79 11.86
C TYR A 180 -17.26 -35.32 12.41
N ALA A 181 -18.02 -34.44 13.06
CA ALA A 181 -19.33 -34.71 13.60
C ALA A 181 -20.36 -33.81 12.90
N GLY A 182 -21.07 -34.36 11.92
CA GLY A 182 -22.10 -33.67 11.16
C GLY A 182 -23.50 -33.84 11.75
N SER A 183 -24.44 -33.01 11.30
CA SER A 183 -25.85 -33.00 11.73
C SER A 183 -25.97 -32.85 13.25
N HIS A 184 -25.25 -31.87 13.83
CA HIS A 184 -25.10 -31.67 15.27
C HIS A 184 -24.43 -32.86 16.01
N GLY A 185 -23.64 -33.63 15.28
CA GLY A 185 -22.91 -34.80 15.77
C GLY A 185 -23.72 -36.10 15.81
N MET A 186 -24.80 -36.20 15.04
CA MET A 186 -25.52 -37.47 14.82
C MET A 186 -24.75 -38.44 13.92
N ASP A 187 -23.84 -37.93 13.08
CA ASP A 187 -22.99 -38.72 12.19
C ASP A 187 -21.52 -38.32 12.40
N ILE A 188 -20.69 -39.26 12.87
CA ILE A 188 -19.31 -39.00 13.31
C ILE A 188 -18.33 -39.88 12.52
N MET A 189 -17.30 -39.27 11.96
CA MET A 189 -16.18 -39.93 11.30
C MET A 189 -14.86 -39.57 11.98
N GLY A 190 -13.98 -40.55 12.14
CA GLY A 190 -12.61 -40.35 12.60
C GLY A 190 -11.60 -40.16 11.47
N PRO A 191 -10.36 -39.76 11.80
CA PRO A 191 -9.30 -39.59 10.83
C PRO A 191 -8.94 -40.91 10.15
N VAL A 192 -8.66 -40.85 8.84
CA VAL A 192 -8.32 -42.03 8.04
C VAL A 192 -6.93 -42.53 8.46
N ARG A 193 -6.87 -43.68 9.16
CA ARG A 193 -5.60 -44.36 9.45
C ARG A 193 -5.14 -45.14 8.21
N GLN A 194 -3.90 -44.94 7.76
CA GLN A 194 -3.23 -45.94 6.93
C GLN A 194 -2.89 -47.14 7.84
N SER A 195 -3.72 -48.19 7.81
CA SER A 195 -3.44 -49.44 8.51
C SER A 195 -2.91 -50.50 7.55
N VAL A 196 -1.70 -51.00 7.85
CA VAL A 196 -1.22 -52.34 7.50
C VAL A 196 -2.25 -53.37 8.03
N PRO A 197 -2.52 -54.48 7.32
CA PRO A 197 -3.69 -55.31 7.57
C PRO A 197 -3.49 -56.21 8.79
N ASP A 198 -4.47 -56.27 9.70
CA ASP A 198 -5.09 -57.56 10.01
C ASP A 198 -6.46 -57.45 10.72
N ASP A 199 -7.31 -58.39 10.32
CA ASP A 199 -8.49 -59.02 10.89
C ASP A 199 -9.60 -58.28 11.70
N GLN A 200 -10.79 -58.37 11.09
CA GLN A 200 -12.13 -58.62 11.67
C GLN A 200 -13.07 -57.43 12.01
N PRO A 201 -14.40 -57.64 11.89
CA PRO A 201 -15.14 -57.07 10.76
C PRO A 201 -16.35 -56.23 11.19
N ASN A 202 -16.60 -55.12 10.48
CA ASN A 202 -17.93 -54.66 10.08
C ASN A 202 -17.84 -53.25 9.50
N CYS A 203 -17.75 -53.17 8.17
CA CYS A 203 -18.27 -52.01 7.46
C CYS A 203 -18.71 -52.48 6.07
N MET A 204 -20.02 -52.64 5.89
CA MET A 204 -20.60 -52.89 4.58
C MET A 204 -20.35 -51.67 3.69
N ARG A 205 -19.62 -51.88 2.59
CA ARG A 205 -19.65 -50.99 1.43
C ARG A 205 -20.81 -51.43 0.53
N SER A 206 -21.64 -50.49 0.07
CA SER A 206 -22.39 -50.69 -1.17
C SER A 206 -22.00 -49.61 -2.17
N THR A 207 -21.42 -50.05 -3.28
CA THR A 207 -21.34 -49.31 -4.55
C THR A 207 -22.55 -49.70 -5.40
N ASP A 208 -23.11 -48.77 -6.16
CA ASP A 208 -23.99 -49.09 -7.29
C ASP A 208 -23.21 -49.10 -8.63
N ASN A 209 -23.82 -49.76 -9.61
CA ASN A 209 -23.15 -50.57 -10.62
C ASN A 209 -22.96 -49.89 -11.99
N GLU A 210 -22.72 -48.58 -12.07
CA GLU A 210 -22.39 -47.96 -13.38
C GLU A 210 -21.29 -46.89 -13.40
N GLY A 211 -20.63 -46.58 -12.27
CA GLY A 211 -19.37 -45.81 -12.29
C GLY A 211 -19.40 -44.51 -13.11
N LYS A 212 -20.51 -43.77 -13.09
CA LYS A 212 -20.70 -42.55 -13.89
C LYS A 212 -21.03 -41.36 -12.98
N GLU A 213 -20.22 -40.30 -13.10
CA GLU A 213 -20.56 -38.97 -12.59
C GLU A 213 -21.95 -38.54 -13.09
N VAL A 214 -22.82 -38.14 -12.16
CA VAL A 214 -24.06 -37.46 -12.50
C VAL A 214 -23.89 -35.98 -12.23
N ASN A 215 -23.75 -35.20 -13.31
CA ASN A 215 -23.95 -33.77 -13.33
C ASN A 215 -25.34 -33.43 -12.78
N LEU A 216 -25.41 -32.62 -11.72
CA LEU A 216 -26.65 -32.00 -11.27
C LEU A 216 -26.73 -30.57 -11.84
N PHE A 217 -27.50 -30.46 -12.92
CA PHE A 217 -28.14 -29.21 -13.33
C PHE A 217 -28.89 -28.60 -12.14
N GLN A 218 -28.76 -27.28 -11.93
CA GLN A 218 -29.52 -26.52 -10.93
C GLN A 218 -30.56 -25.62 -11.64
N PRO A 219 -31.85 -26.01 -11.72
CA PRO A 219 -32.91 -25.23 -12.37
C PRO A 219 -33.48 -24.11 -11.49
N ALA A 220 -32.96 -23.89 -10.28
CA ALA A 220 -33.61 -23.08 -9.26
C ALA A 220 -33.41 -21.55 -9.39
N SER A 221 -32.54 -21.07 -10.28
CA SER A 221 -32.34 -19.63 -10.50
C SER A 221 -33.48 -18.96 -11.27
N GLU A 222 -34.25 -19.71 -12.06
CA GLU A 222 -35.34 -19.16 -12.90
C GLU A 222 -36.69 -19.08 -12.19
N PHE A 223 -36.85 -19.67 -10.99
CA PHE A 223 -38.13 -19.74 -10.27
C PHE A 223 -38.18 -18.95 -8.95
N LEU A 224 -37.15 -18.16 -8.65
CA LEU A 224 -37.07 -17.32 -7.44
C LEU A 224 -38.32 -16.42 -7.20
N PRO A 225 -38.97 -15.84 -8.23
CA PRO A 225 -40.20 -15.06 -8.01
C PRO A 225 -41.40 -15.92 -7.60
N MET A 226 -41.50 -17.14 -8.12
CA MET A 226 -42.58 -18.08 -7.84
C MET A 226 -42.45 -18.71 -6.45
N ILE A 227 -41.21 -18.89 -5.97
CA ILE A 227 -40.90 -19.37 -4.61
C ILE A 227 -41.42 -18.39 -3.55
N ASP A 228 -41.38 -17.08 -3.81
CA ASP A 228 -41.84 -16.07 -2.86
C ASP A 228 -43.37 -16.01 -2.75
N GLU A 229 -44.09 -16.28 -3.84
CA GLU A 229 -45.55 -16.39 -3.84
C GLU A 229 -46.04 -17.73 -3.28
N SER A 230 -45.31 -18.82 -3.49
CA SER A 230 -45.73 -20.19 -3.14
C SER A 230 -45.25 -20.68 -1.77
N TRP A 231 -44.29 -19.98 -1.14
CA TRP A 231 -43.69 -20.37 0.14
C TRP A 231 -44.71 -20.65 1.24
N THR A 232 -45.72 -19.79 1.36
CA THR A 232 -46.75 -19.90 2.39
C THR A 232 -47.57 -21.18 2.24
N SER A 233 -47.93 -21.54 1.01
CA SER A 233 -48.68 -22.76 0.70
C SER A 233 -47.85 -24.02 0.96
N VAL A 234 -46.57 -24.00 0.58
CA VAL A 234 -45.64 -25.11 0.80
C VAL A 234 -45.38 -25.31 2.29
N ALA A 235 -45.16 -24.23 3.05
CA ALA A 235 -44.93 -24.30 4.49
C ALA A 235 -46.15 -24.84 5.25
N GLN A 236 -47.35 -24.44 4.82
CA GLN A 236 -48.60 -24.96 5.39
C GLN A 236 -48.75 -26.46 5.11
N CYS A 237 -48.45 -26.90 3.90
CA CYS A 237 -48.53 -28.31 3.51
C CYS A 237 -47.55 -29.18 4.31
N VAL A 238 -46.32 -28.72 4.52
CA VAL A 238 -45.32 -29.41 5.37
C VAL A 238 -45.80 -29.46 6.82
N TYR A 239 -46.41 -28.39 7.34
CA TYR A 239 -46.97 -28.36 8.69
C TYR A 239 -48.09 -29.39 8.87
N ASP A 240 -49.01 -29.47 7.91
CA ASP A 240 -50.15 -30.39 7.94
C ASP A 240 -49.71 -31.86 7.85
N VAL A 241 -48.65 -32.15 7.08
CA VAL A 241 -48.05 -33.49 7.02
C VAL A 241 -47.36 -33.83 8.35
N ILE A 242 -46.52 -32.94 8.89
CA ILE A 242 -45.77 -33.17 10.14
C ILE A 242 -46.69 -33.41 11.34
N LYS A 243 -47.87 -32.78 11.37
CA LYS A 243 -48.88 -32.97 12.42
C LYS A 243 -49.26 -34.44 12.63
N ASN A 244 -49.14 -35.27 11.59
CA ASN A 244 -49.46 -36.70 11.63
C ASN A 244 -48.26 -37.59 12.02
N TYR A 245 -47.07 -37.04 12.19
CA TYR A 245 -45.84 -37.77 12.54
C TYR A 245 -45.25 -37.25 13.87
N PRO A 246 -45.78 -37.66 15.03
CA PRO A 246 -45.40 -37.12 16.35
C PRO A 246 -43.95 -37.41 16.77
N ARG A 247 -43.23 -38.25 16.02
CA ARG A 247 -41.80 -38.51 16.20
C ARG A 247 -40.91 -37.58 15.39
N LEU A 248 -41.48 -36.63 14.65
CA LEU A 248 -40.76 -35.62 13.89
C LEU A 248 -41.11 -34.24 14.46
N ARG A 249 -40.11 -33.38 14.63
CA ARG A 249 -40.28 -31.96 14.96
C ARG A 249 -39.86 -31.11 13.77
N LEU A 250 -40.60 -30.04 13.53
CA LEU A 250 -40.31 -29.07 12.48
C LEU A 250 -39.63 -27.85 13.12
N THR A 251 -38.43 -27.51 12.63
CA THR A 251 -37.70 -26.29 12.99
C THR A 251 -37.61 -25.37 11.77
N HIS A 252 -37.62 -24.06 12.00
CA HIS A 252 -37.72 -23.05 10.93
C HIS A 252 -36.46 -22.18 10.84
N GLY A 253 -35.95 -22.03 9.62
CA GLY A 253 -34.90 -21.07 9.25
C GLY A 253 -35.40 -20.09 8.17
N ARG A 254 -34.51 -19.22 7.68
CA ARG A 254 -34.86 -18.21 6.66
C ARG A 254 -35.18 -18.91 5.32
N LYS A 255 -36.48 -19.08 5.01
CA LYS A 255 -37.00 -19.87 3.87
C LYS A 255 -36.49 -21.33 3.85
N VAL A 256 -36.28 -21.91 5.03
CA VAL A 256 -35.89 -23.33 5.21
C VAL A 256 -36.80 -23.98 6.25
N LEU A 257 -37.33 -25.17 5.92
CA LEU A 257 -38.14 -26.01 6.79
C LEU A 257 -37.36 -27.29 7.09
N GLU A 258 -36.99 -27.50 8.35
CA GLU A 258 -36.14 -28.63 8.73
C GLU A 258 -36.92 -29.62 9.60
N VAL A 259 -37.09 -30.84 9.07
CA VAL A 259 -37.83 -31.92 9.71
C VAL A 259 -36.84 -32.86 10.40
N ARG A 260 -36.89 -32.94 11.74
CA ARG A 260 -35.94 -33.72 12.53
C ARG A 260 -36.66 -34.79 13.36
N PRO A 261 -36.12 -36.01 13.49
CA PRO A 261 -36.66 -36.98 14.44
C PRO A 261 -36.49 -36.52 15.89
N VAL A 262 -37.43 -36.88 16.77
CA VAL A 262 -37.39 -36.62 18.22
C VAL A 262 -36.41 -37.60 18.86
N ILE A 263 -35.11 -37.35 18.63
CA ILE A 263 -34.00 -38.04 19.27
C ILE A 263 -33.37 -37.03 20.23
N ASN A 264 -33.15 -37.43 21.48
CA ASN A 264 -32.54 -36.58 22.50
C ASN A 264 -31.02 -36.46 22.27
N TRP A 265 -30.59 -35.87 21.16
CA TRP A 265 -29.19 -35.72 20.73
C TRP A 265 -28.87 -34.27 20.34
N ASP A 266 -27.73 -33.75 20.79
CA ASP A 266 -27.28 -32.36 20.64
C ASP A 266 -25.73 -32.29 20.61
N LYS A 267 -25.15 -31.10 20.34
CA LYS A 267 -23.69 -30.90 20.25
C LYS A 267 -22.99 -31.25 21.58
N GLY A 268 -23.64 -31.04 22.73
CA GLY A 268 -23.10 -31.41 24.04
C GLY A 268 -22.98 -32.92 24.25
N LYS A 269 -23.97 -33.69 23.79
CA LYS A 269 -23.90 -35.16 23.77
C LYS A 269 -22.86 -35.67 22.79
N ALA A 270 -22.65 -35.00 21.65
CA ALA A 270 -21.58 -35.33 20.72
C ALA A 270 -20.18 -35.14 21.34
N VAL A 271 -19.96 -34.04 22.08
CA VAL A 271 -18.71 -33.81 22.85
C VAL A 271 -18.52 -34.90 23.90
N THR A 272 -19.56 -35.22 24.66
CA THR A 272 -19.53 -36.29 25.67
C THR A 272 -19.16 -37.63 25.05
N PHE A 273 -19.82 -38.00 23.96
CA PHE A 273 -19.58 -39.25 23.24
C PHE A 273 -18.15 -39.33 22.70
N LEU A 274 -17.61 -38.24 22.14
CA LEU A 274 -16.24 -38.19 21.63
C LEU A 274 -15.20 -38.31 22.76
N LEU A 275 -15.43 -37.66 23.91
CA LEU A 275 -14.54 -37.80 25.06
C LEU A 275 -14.52 -39.25 25.58
N GLU A 276 -15.68 -39.90 25.66
CA GLU A 276 -15.80 -41.30 26.09
C GLU A 276 -15.16 -42.27 25.10
N SER A 277 -15.47 -42.09 23.81
CA SER A 277 -14.98 -42.97 22.73
C SER A 277 -13.46 -42.87 22.52
N LEU A 278 -12.86 -41.73 22.84
CA LEU A 278 -11.42 -41.50 22.69
C LEU A 278 -10.61 -41.80 23.97
N GLY A 279 -11.27 -42.25 25.05
CA GLY A 279 -10.62 -42.45 26.34
C GLY A 279 -10.08 -41.14 26.95
N LEU A 280 -10.85 -40.06 26.76
CA LEU A 280 -10.53 -38.68 27.15
C LEU A 280 -11.51 -38.13 28.21
N SER A 281 -12.30 -38.98 28.86
CA SER A 281 -13.31 -38.57 29.84
C SER A 281 -12.79 -38.24 31.23
N ASN A 282 -11.52 -38.53 31.54
CA ASN A 282 -10.97 -38.32 32.88
C ASN A 282 -10.46 -36.89 33.06
N CYS A 283 -11.02 -36.21 34.06
CA CYS A 283 -10.83 -34.78 34.28
C CYS A 283 -9.52 -34.42 34.98
N ASP A 284 -8.87 -35.40 35.59
CA ASP A 284 -7.58 -35.20 36.25
C ASP A 284 -6.43 -35.08 35.23
N ASP A 285 -6.52 -35.81 34.12
CA ASP A 285 -5.47 -35.85 33.08
C ASP A 285 -5.91 -35.32 31.72
N VAL A 286 -7.16 -34.85 31.54
CA VAL A 286 -7.65 -34.26 30.29
C VAL A 286 -8.30 -32.89 30.51
N LEU A 287 -8.02 -31.95 29.60
CA LEU A 287 -8.71 -30.66 29.52
C LEU A 287 -9.35 -30.50 28.13
N PRO A 288 -10.67 -30.65 28.01
CA PRO A 288 -11.39 -30.39 26.77
C PRO A 288 -11.70 -28.89 26.59
N ILE A 289 -11.56 -28.39 25.36
CA ILE A 289 -11.90 -27.01 25.00
C ILE A 289 -12.88 -27.04 23.82
N TYR A 290 -14.00 -26.31 23.94
CA TYR A 290 -14.99 -26.15 22.87
C TYR A 290 -15.03 -24.69 22.42
N VAL A 291 -15.02 -24.44 21.11
CA VAL A 291 -15.16 -23.09 20.53
C VAL A 291 -16.34 -23.06 19.55
N GLY A 292 -17.23 -22.09 19.74
CA GLY A 292 -18.48 -21.94 18.97
C GLY A 292 -19.04 -20.51 19.03
N ASP A 293 -19.98 -20.15 18.16
CA ASP A 293 -20.54 -18.79 18.03
C ASP A 293 -22.07 -18.73 18.22
N ASP A 294 -22.74 -19.88 18.13
CA ASP A 294 -24.19 -19.97 17.99
C ASP A 294 -24.90 -20.59 19.22
N ARG A 295 -26.23 -20.59 19.17
CA ARG A 295 -27.07 -21.08 20.28
C ARG A 295 -26.95 -22.58 20.48
N THR A 296 -26.60 -23.35 19.45
CA THR A 296 -26.47 -24.80 19.53
C THR A 296 -25.16 -25.23 20.21
N ASP A 297 -24.17 -24.34 20.24
CA ASP A 297 -22.89 -24.52 20.97
C ASP A 297 -23.05 -24.40 22.48
N GLU A 298 -24.11 -23.73 22.96
CA GLU A 298 -24.44 -23.62 24.38
C GLU A 298 -24.61 -25.00 25.05
N ASP A 299 -25.13 -25.99 24.32
CA ASP A 299 -25.24 -27.36 24.82
C ASP A 299 -23.85 -27.96 25.11
N ALA A 300 -22.85 -27.65 24.28
CA ALA A 300 -21.47 -28.07 24.49
C ALA A 300 -20.78 -27.29 25.63
N PHE A 301 -20.97 -25.97 25.69
CA PHE A 301 -20.45 -25.16 26.78
C PHE A 301 -21.00 -25.58 28.14
N LYS A 302 -22.32 -25.86 28.20
CA LYS A 302 -23.00 -26.34 29.40
C LYS A 302 -22.41 -27.67 29.88
N VAL A 303 -22.19 -28.64 28.98
CA VAL A 303 -21.58 -29.92 29.33
C VAL A 303 -20.18 -29.74 29.95
N LEU A 304 -19.34 -28.88 29.36
CA LEU A 304 -17.99 -28.63 29.89
C LEU A 304 -18.03 -27.92 31.26
N ARG A 305 -18.97 -26.99 31.44
CA ARG A 305 -19.20 -26.27 32.70
C ARG A 305 -19.73 -27.16 33.81
N GLU A 306 -20.73 -27.99 33.53
CA GLU A 306 -21.34 -28.90 34.52
C GLU A 306 -20.39 -30.03 34.93
N ARG A 307 -19.54 -30.51 34.02
CA ARG A 307 -18.48 -31.49 34.34
C ARG A 307 -17.33 -30.87 35.14
N ASN A 308 -17.27 -29.54 35.26
CA ASN A 308 -16.15 -28.79 35.86
C ASN A 308 -14.77 -29.19 35.29
N CYS A 309 -14.76 -29.49 33.99
CA CYS A 309 -13.71 -30.26 33.34
C CYS A 309 -13.64 -29.86 31.87
N GLY A 310 -13.12 -28.66 31.63
CA GLY A 310 -13.01 -28.06 30.31
C GLY A 310 -13.46 -26.61 30.25
N PHE A 311 -13.17 -25.97 29.12
CA PHE A 311 -13.55 -24.58 28.87
C PHE A 311 -14.34 -24.43 27.57
N GLY A 312 -15.49 -23.75 27.66
CA GLY A 312 -16.18 -23.21 26.50
C GLY A 312 -15.68 -21.81 26.16
N ILE A 313 -15.48 -21.51 24.88
CA ILE A 313 -15.09 -20.20 24.35
C ILE A 313 -16.13 -19.76 23.32
N LEU A 314 -16.83 -18.66 23.59
CA LEU A 314 -17.83 -18.09 22.69
C LEU A 314 -17.19 -17.11 21.71
N VAL A 315 -17.43 -17.25 20.41
CA VAL A 315 -17.07 -16.26 19.38
C VAL A 315 -18.25 -15.31 19.16
N SER A 316 -18.13 -14.06 19.60
CA SER A 316 -19.16 -13.05 19.38
C SER A 316 -18.68 -11.61 19.39
N SER A 317 -19.08 -10.88 18.35
CA SER A 317 -18.91 -9.42 18.24
C SER A 317 -19.97 -8.62 18.98
N VAL A 318 -20.99 -9.29 19.55
CA VAL A 318 -22.10 -8.67 20.28
C VAL A 318 -22.33 -9.41 21.61
N PRO A 319 -22.66 -8.71 22.71
CA PRO A 319 -22.88 -9.34 24.00
C PRO A 319 -24.00 -10.38 23.98
N LYS A 320 -23.74 -11.58 24.51
CA LYS A 320 -24.71 -12.68 24.63
C LYS A 320 -24.57 -13.38 25.99
N GLU A 321 -25.67 -13.74 26.62
CA GLU A 321 -25.60 -14.66 27.77
C GLU A 321 -25.14 -16.04 27.29
N THR A 322 -24.19 -16.63 28.01
CA THR A 322 -23.54 -17.88 27.60
C THR A 322 -23.03 -18.71 28.78
N ASN A 323 -22.95 -20.02 28.57
CA ASN A 323 -22.25 -20.97 29.44
C ASN A 323 -20.75 -21.09 29.12
N ALA A 324 -20.23 -20.35 28.13
CA ALA A 324 -18.79 -20.25 27.89
C ALA A 324 -18.07 -19.55 29.05
N PHE A 325 -16.86 -20.00 29.37
CA PHE A 325 -16.01 -19.38 30.39
C PHE A 325 -15.27 -18.16 29.84
N TYR A 326 -14.98 -18.17 28.54
CA TYR A 326 -14.23 -17.12 27.86
C TYR A 326 -14.94 -16.70 26.57
N SER A 327 -14.53 -15.56 26.02
CA SER A 327 -15.03 -15.03 24.75
C SER A 327 -13.90 -14.72 23.78
N LEU A 328 -14.25 -14.64 22.50
CA LEU A 328 -13.45 -14.10 21.39
C LEU A 328 -14.36 -13.21 20.56
N ARG A 329 -13.84 -12.11 20.02
CA ARG A 329 -14.67 -11.11 19.31
C ARG A 329 -15.03 -11.53 17.89
N ASP A 330 -14.15 -12.27 17.22
CA ASP A 330 -14.27 -12.64 15.80
C ASP A 330 -13.48 -13.94 15.50
N PRO A 331 -13.87 -14.72 14.48
CA PRO A 331 -13.13 -15.91 14.02
C PRO A 331 -11.63 -15.72 13.81
N SER A 332 -11.18 -14.51 13.48
CA SER A 332 -9.76 -14.21 13.33
C SER A 332 -8.97 -14.24 14.64
N GLU A 333 -9.60 -14.04 15.79
CA GLU A 333 -8.95 -14.14 17.11
C GLU A 333 -8.70 -15.60 17.53
N TYR A 334 -9.49 -16.54 17.03
CA TYR A 334 -9.25 -17.97 17.24
C TYR A 334 -7.91 -18.43 16.65
N LEU A 335 -7.50 -17.79 15.55
CA LEU A 335 -6.19 -17.99 14.92
C LEU A 335 -5.04 -17.62 15.88
N SER A 336 -5.25 -16.66 16.78
CA SER A 336 -4.26 -16.18 17.75
C SER A 336 -4.16 -17.11 18.98
N VAL A 337 -5.29 -17.65 19.47
CA VAL A 337 -5.33 -18.62 20.59
C VAL A 337 -4.62 -19.94 20.25
N SER A 338 -4.74 -20.41 18.99
CA SER A 338 -4.11 -21.65 18.52
C SER A 338 -2.58 -21.57 18.42
N ILE A 339 -2.01 -20.35 18.44
CA ILE A 339 -0.58 -20.10 18.23
C ILE A 339 0.15 -19.78 19.55
N THR A 340 -0.51 -19.22 20.55
CA THR A 340 0.10 -18.90 21.85
C THR A 340 0.38 -20.12 22.74
N GLY A 341 -0.21 -21.28 22.45
CA GLY A 341 -0.07 -22.51 23.26
C GLY A 341 1.22 -23.31 23.12
N SER A 342 2.17 -22.86 22.29
CA SER A 342 3.42 -23.60 22.07
C SER A 342 4.67 -22.96 22.68
N GLU A 343 4.55 -21.90 23.48
CA GLU A 343 5.70 -21.15 23.98
C GLU A 343 5.61 -20.82 25.47
N SER A 344 5.97 -21.78 26.35
CA SER A 344 6.70 -21.50 27.62
C SER A 344 7.22 -22.74 28.37
N ASN A 345 8.55 -22.88 28.30
CA ASN A 345 9.53 -23.44 29.26
C ASN A 345 9.70 -24.95 29.56
N ARG A 346 10.88 -25.43 29.13
CA ARG A 346 11.88 -26.27 29.84
C ARG A 346 11.35 -27.53 30.55
N TYR A 347 11.09 -28.59 29.79
CA TYR A 347 11.42 -30.00 30.12
C TYR A 347 11.32 -30.96 28.91
N TRP A 348 11.19 -30.44 27.69
CA TRP A 348 11.03 -31.23 26.46
C TRP A 348 12.30 -31.31 25.59
N THR A 349 13.47 -31.30 26.21
CA THR A 349 14.77 -31.46 25.53
C THR A 349 15.04 -32.92 25.14
N ARG A 350 14.74 -33.29 23.90
CA ARG A 350 15.68 -34.06 23.06
C ARG A 350 15.22 -34.15 21.59
N ASN A 351 16.00 -33.49 20.73
CA ASN A 351 16.09 -33.65 19.26
C ASN A 351 14.88 -33.29 18.39
N ILE A 352 14.81 -32.03 17.95
CA ILE A 352 14.91 -31.58 16.54
C ILE A 352 14.76 -30.04 16.50
N ARG A 353 15.58 -29.39 15.65
CA ARG A 353 15.76 -27.94 15.46
C ARG A 353 14.44 -27.13 15.39
N LEU A 354 14.22 -26.24 16.36
CA LEU A 354 13.12 -25.27 16.37
C LEU A 354 13.53 -23.88 16.89
N GLN A 355 14.63 -23.32 16.33
CA GLN A 355 14.79 -21.85 16.31
C GLN A 355 14.00 -21.18 15.16
N ASN A 356 13.40 -21.96 14.26
CA ASN A 356 12.52 -21.48 13.19
C ASN A 356 11.02 -21.49 13.53
N MET A 357 10.64 -21.60 14.82
CA MET A 357 9.23 -21.58 15.24
C MET A 357 8.90 -20.55 16.34
N LEU A 358 9.80 -19.61 16.63
CA LEU A 358 9.54 -18.42 17.47
C LEU A 358 8.90 -17.24 16.71
N ASN A 359 8.44 -17.46 15.46
CA ASN A 359 7.95 -16.39 14.56
C ASN A 359 6.44 -16.48 14.24
N LEU A 360 5.62 -17.05 15.12
CA LEU A 360 4.18 -17.20 14.85
C LEU A 360 3.23 -16.41 15.76
N LYS A 361 3.70 -15.77 16.85
CA LYS A 361 2.87 -14.83 17.67
C LYS A 361 2.33 -13.58 16.91
N GLY A 362 2.65 -13.41 15.63
CA GLY A 362 2.21 -12.27 14.82
C GLY A 362 1.10 -12.62 13.82
N LEU A 363 -0.13 -12.72 14.28
CA LEU A 363 -1.33 -12.45 13.46
C LEU A 363 -2.24 -11.62 14.38
N ARG A 364 -2.11 -10.28 14.42
CA ARG A 364 -2.63 -9.42 13.36
C ARG A 364 -2.03 -8.00 13.30
N ASN A 365 -0.76 -7.83 13.66
CA ASN A 365 -0.01 -6.66 13.18
C ASN A 365 0.94 -7.13 12.09
N ASN A 366 0.85 -6.54 10.90
CA ASN A 366 1.98 -6.57 9.99
C ASN A 366 3.22 -6.12 10.80
N PRO A 367 4.36 -6.82 10.71
CA PRO A 367 5.56 -6.42 11.44
C PRO A 367 5.80 -4.93 11.19
N SER A 368 6.00 -4.17 12.26
CA SER A 368 6.11 -2.71 12.18
C SER A 368 7.49 -2.25 12.62
N VAL A 369 7.95 -1.16 12.02
CA VAL A 369 9.11 -0.39 12.49
C VAL A 369 8.63 1.02 12.81
N SER A 370 9.13 1.57 13.91
CA SER A 370 8.70 2.86 14.43
C SER A 370 9.91 3.78 14.60
N TYR A 371 9.74 5.04 14.20
CA TYR A 371 10.77 6.08 14.27
C TYR A 371 10.19 7.34 14.90
N GLU A 372 11.00 7.99 15.73
CA GLU A 372 10.71 9.30 16.30
C GLU A 372 11.64 10.31 15.64
N PHE A 373 11.10 11.24 14.86
CA PHE A 373 11.85 12.26 14.13
C PHE A 373 11.57 13.63 14.74
N ARG A 374 12.60 14.29 15.25
CA ARG A 374 12.56 15.70 15.68
C ARG A 374 13.33 16.55 14.68
N LEU A 375 12.61 17.37 13.92
CA LEU A 375 13.24 18.27 12.95
C LEU A 375 13.54 19.60 13.61
N SER A 376 14.83 19.94 13.68
CA SER A 376 15.33 21.14 14.34
C SER A 376 16.49 21.76 13.55
N TYR A 377 16.79 23.03 13.82
CA TYR A 377 17.97 23.67 13.24
C TYR A 377 19.23 23.33 14.03
N ILE A 378 20.28 22.95 13.31
CA ILE A 378 21.67 22.94 13.79
C ILE A 378 22.48 23.98 13.03
N THR A 379 23.64 24.36 13.55
CA THR A 379 24.62 25.14 12.79
C THR A 379 25.66 24.20 12.20
N ALA A 380 25.83 24.22 10.88
CA ALA A 380 26.85 23.45 10.18
C ALA A 380 27.54 24.32 9.12
N SER A 381 28.75 23.92 8.74
CA SER A 381 29.55 24.63 7.71
C SER A 381 30.07 23.69 6.61
N PRO A 382 29.21 22.97 5.85
CA PRO A 382 29.68 21.94 4.92
C PRO A 382 30.66 22.46 3.85
N LEU A 383 30.52 23.73 3.45
CA LEU A 383 31.41 24.42 2.51
C LEU A 383 32.22 25.55 3.18
N GLY A 384 32.41 25.49 4.50
CA GLY A 384 33.20 26.46 5.28
C GLY A 384 32.45 27.73 5.69
N VAL A 385 31.18 27.89 5.29
CA VAL A 385 30.31 28.99 5.71
C VAL A 385 29.30 28.48 6.74
N PRO A 386 29.33 28.97 7.99
CA PRO A 386 28.34 28.60 9.01
C PRO A 386 26.94 29.03 8.62
N GLN A 387 26.00 28.08 8.61
CA GLN A 387 24.59 28.34 8.35
C GLN A 387 23.66 27.38 9.09
N GLN A 388 22.39 27.76 9.18
CA GLN A 388 21.36 26.88 9.72
C GLN A 388 21.04 25.75 8.75
N VAL A 389 21.09 24.52 9.27
CA VAL A 389 20.76 23.29 8.57
C VAL A 389 19.64 22.60 9.32
N ILE A 390 18.64 22.11 8.60
CA ILE A 390 17.57 21.27 9.16
C ILE A 390 18.17 19.89 9.41
N ALA A 391 18.15 19.45 10.65
CA ALA A 391 18.61 18.14 11.08
C ALA A 391 17.44 17.31 11.58
N VAL A 392 17.54 16.00 11.42
CA VAL A 392 16.60 15.04 12.00
C VAL A 392 17.29 14.41 13.20
N ASN A 393 16.71 14.56 14.39
CA ASN A 393 17.30 14.10 15.65
C ASN A 393 18.69 14.69 15.94
N GLY A 394 18.97 15.91 15.45
CA GLY A 394 20.27 16.56 15.57
C GLY A 394 21.33 16.05 14.59
N GLU A 395 20.98 15.15 13.69
CA GLU A 395 21.87 14.58 12.67
C GLU A 395 21.62 15.19 11.28
N PHE A 396 22.71 15.47 10.57
CA PHE A 396 22.71 15.87 9.16
C PHE A 396 23.80 15.09 8.40
N PRO A 397 23.42 14.24 7.42
CA PRO A 397 22.06 13.87 7.04
C PRO A 397 21.29 13.13 8.16
N GLY A 398 19.97 13.02 8.00
CA GLY A 398 19.11 12.35 8.98
C GLY A 398 19.30 10.82 9.02
N PRO A 399 18.80 10.16 10.09
CA PRO A 399 18.96 8.73 10.31
C PRO A 399 18.23 7.89 9.25
N ILE A 400 18.68 6.65 9.05
CA ILE A 400 18.12 5.75 8.04
C ILE A 400 16.78 5.17 8.53
N ILE A 401 15.75 5.25 7.68
CA ILE A 401 14.57 4.39 7.82
C ILE A 401 14.91 3.05 7.19
N ASN A 402 14.90 1.99 7.98
CA ASN A 402 15.26 0.65 7.55
C ASN A 402 14.09 -0.31 7.79
N ALA A 403 13.32 -0.56 6.74
CA ALA A 403 12.17 -1.44 6.78
C ALA A 403 12.45 -2.73 6.00
N THR A 404 11.66 -3.77 6.28
CA THR A 404 11.60 -4.96 5.41
C THR A 404 10.29 -4.93 4.65
N THR A 405 10.29 -5.46 3.43
CA THR A 405 9.08 -5.53 2.63
C THR A 405 7.90 -6.14 3.41
N ASN A 406 6.70 -5.60 3.18
CA ASN A 406 5.44 -5.83 3.89
C ASN A 406 5.34 -5.25 5.30
N TYR A 407 6.36 -4.56 5.79
CA TYR A 407 6.29 -3.93 7.10
C TYR A 407 5.35 -2.71 7.08
N VAL A 408 4.79 -2.40 8.23
CA VAL A 408 4.17 -1.10 8.50
C VAL A 408 5.25 -0.18 9.04
N VAL A 409 5.37 1.01 8.46
CA VAL A 409 6.35 2.02 8.86
C VAL A 409 5.58 3.13 9.56
N ILE A 410 5.95 3.40 10.80
CA ILE A 410 5.35 4.43 11.65
C ILE A 410 6.42 5.48 11.93
N VAL A 411 6.21 6.72 11.50
CA VAL A 411 7.16 7.82 11.75
C VAL A 411 6.41 8.95 12.44
N ASN A 412 6.70 9.17 13.71
CA ASN A 412 6.18 10.32 14.44
C ASN A 412 7.13 11.50 14.25
N VAL A 413 6.64 12.55 13.59
CA VAL A 413 7.41 13.72 13.17
C VAL A 413 7.04 14.90 14.03
N TRP A 414 7.98 15.36 14.85
CA TRP A 414 7.89 16.61 15.61
C TRP A 414 8.52 17.76 14.84
N ASN A 415 7.76 18.84 14.70
CA ASN A 415 8.26 20.07 14.11
C ASN A 415 8.84 20.99 15.20
N ASP A 416 10.15 20.97 15.39
CA ASP A 416 10.86 21.87 16.29
C ASP A 416 11.37 23.15 15.58
N LEU A 417 11.09 23.32 14.28
CA LEU A 417 11.40 24.51 13.48
C LEU A 417 10.49 25.69 13.86
N ASP A 418 10.79 26.86 13.31
CA ASP A 418 9.99 28.09 13.44
C ASP A 418 9.05 28.33 12.25
N GLU A 419 9.01 27.41 11.27
CA GLU A 419 8.06 27.39 10.16
C GLU A 419 7.35 26.03 10.04
N ASN A 420 6.22 26.03 9.31
CA ASN A 420 5.43 24.82 9.05
C ASN A 420 6.26 23.73 8.34
N LEU A 421 5.95 22.47 8.62
CA LEU A 421 6.70 21.32 8.10
C LEU A 421 5.77 20.26 7.48
N LEU A 422 6.26 19.58 6.44
CA LEU A 422 5.76 18.27 6.00
C LEU A 422 6.94 17.42 5.60
N MET A 423 6.84 16.10 5.81
CA MET A 423 7.81 15.11 5.37
C MET A 423 7.21 14.23 4.29
N THR A 424 7.94 14.06 3.18
CA THR A 424 7.53 13.16 2.08
C THR A 424 8.54 12.03 1.87
N TRP A 425 8.10 11.00 1.15
CA TRP A 425 8.76 9.70 1.01
C TRP A 425 8.73 9.29 -0.48
N PRO A 426 9.44 10.02 -1.35
CA PRO A 426 9.37 9.83 -2.80
C PRO A 426 9.61 8.36 -3.19
N GLY A 427 8.71 7.83 -4.01
CA GLY A 427 8.77 6.46 -4.53
C GLY A 427 8.14 5.40 -3.62
N ILE A 428 7.73 5.74 -2.39
CA ILE A 428 6.90 4.85 -1.57
C ILE A 428 5.45 4.90 -2.08
N GLN A 429 4.87 3.75 -2.41
CA GLN A 429 3.57 3.67 -3.08
C GLN A 429 2.38 3.92 -2.16
N MET A 430 2.52 3.67 -0.85
CA MET A 430 1.48 3.93 0.16
C MET A 430 0.08 3.50 -0.26
N ARG A 431 -0.05 2.24 -0.70
CA ARG A 431 -1.23 1.81 -1.46
C ARG A 431 -2.54 2.09 -0.73
N ARG A 432 -3.42 2.84 -1.40
CA ARG A 432 -4.74 3.31 -0.97
C ARG A 432 -4.70 4.34 0.16
N ASP A 433 -3.54 4.92 0.44
CA ASP A 433 -3.36 5.81 1.59
C ASP A 433 -2.48 7.01 1.27
N SER A 434 -2.99 7.89 0.41
CA SER A 434 -2.36 9.17 0.09
C SER A 434 -2.27 10.16 1.28
N TRP A 435 -2.69 9.78 2.50
CA TRP A 435 -2.74 10.67 3.69
C TRP A 435 -1.38 10.65 4.35
N GLN A 436 -0.53 9.73 3.93
CA GLN A 436 0.81 9.51 4.44
C GLN A 436 1.86 10.09 3.49
N ASP A 437 1.43 10.70 2.39
CA ASP A 437 2.27 11.16 1.28
C ASP A 437 3.11 12.39 1.65
N GLY A 438 2.52 13.29 2.45
CA GLY A 438 3.23 14.39 3.08
C GLY A 438 3.58 15.54 2.13
N VAL A 439 2.66 15.90 1.24
CA VAL A 439 2.74 17.07 0.36
C VAL A 439 1.52 17.96 0.52
N ARG A 440 1.59 19.23 0.08
CA ARG A 440 0.53 20.22 0.34
C ARG A 440 -0.85 19.85 -0.21
N GLY A 441 -0.92 19.10 -1.32
CA GLY A 441 -2.20 18.68 -1.88
C GLY A 441 -2.89 17.55 -1.10
N THR A 442 -2.14 16.79 -0.29
CA THR A 442 -2.65 15.64 0.46
C THR A 442 -2.76 15.90 1.96
N ASN A 443 -1.85 16.69 2.53
CA ASN A 443 -1.74 16.93 3.96
C ASN A 443 -1.75 18.42 4.32
N CYS A 444 -2.35 18.72 5.48
CA CYS A 444 -2.13 20.00 6.14
C CYS A 444 -0.71 20.04 6.76
N PRO A 445 0.03 21.16 6.65
CA PRO A 445 1.34 21.29 7.28
C PRO A 445 1.30 21.13 8.81
N ILE A 446 2.34 20.49 9.36
CA ILE A 446 2.60 20.37 10.80
C ILE A 446 3.07 21.74 11.33
N PRO A 447 2.32 22.42 12.20
CA PRO A 447 2.74 23.70 12.76
C PRO A 447 3.99 23.57 13.65
N PRO A 448 4.72 24.67 13.88
CA PRO A 448 5.78 24.71 14.89
C PRO A 448 5.29 24.19 16.24
N LYS A 449 6.11 23.35 16.89
CA LYS A 449 5.88 22.72 18.20
C LYS A 449 4.77 21.66 18.24
N GLU A 450 4.22 21.30 17.10
CA GLU A 450 3.28 20.19 16.96
C GLU A 450 3.95 18.94 16.36
N ASN A 451 3.22 17.83 16.33
CA ASN A 451 3.66 16.60 15.68
C ASN A 451 2.57 15.99 14.78
N PHE A 452 3.00 15.09 13.91
CA PHE A 452 2.12 14.21 13.15
C PHE A 452 2.76 12.84 12.98
N THR A 453 1.94 11.78 13.13
CA THR A 453 2.39 10.41 12.93
C THR A 453 2.00 9.92 11.55
N TYR A 454 2.99 9.68 10.70
CA TYR A 454 2.83 8.96 9.44
C TYR A 454 2.76 7.46 9.70
N ASN A 455 1.82 6.76 9.08
CA ASN A 455 1.61 5.32 9.27
C ASN A 455 1.17 4.65 7.96
N PHE A 456 2.09 4.00 7.27
CA PHE A 456 1.83 3.37 5.97
C PHE A 456 2.53 2.01 5.84
N GLN A 457 2.02 1.15 4.96
CA GLN A 457 2.62 -0.15 4.68
C GLN A 457 3.45 -0.12 3.39
N VAL A 458 4.69 -0.62 3.44
CA VAL A 458 5.58 -0.74 2.26
C VAL A 458 5.28 -1.97 1.40
N LYS A 459 4.28 -2.77 1.80
CA LYS A 459 3.66 -3.90 1.08
C LYS A 459 4.65 -4.80 0.33
N ASP A 460 4.79 -4.66 -0.98
CA ASP A 460 5.63 -5.50 -1.84
C ASP A 460 6.73 -4.69 -2.54
N GLN A 461 7.07 -3.53 -1.99
CA GLN A 461 8.24 -2.77 -2.40
C GLN A 461 9.50 -3.32 -1.74
N ILE A 462 10.62 -3.11 -2.41
CA ILE A 462 12.00 -3.27 -1.94
C ILE A 462 12.79 -2.06 -2.48
N GLY A 463 14.06 -1.96 -2.16
CA GLY A 463 14.98 -1.05 -2.84
C GLY A 463 15.49 0.09 -1.98
N SER A 464 15.93 1.14 -2.66
CA SER A 464 16.60 2.30 -2.09
C SER A 464 15.83 3.57 -2.41
N PHE A 465 15.38 4.27 -1.38
CA PHE A 465 14.65 5.53 -1.43
C PHE A 465 15.27 6.50 -0.41
N PHE A 466 14.67 7.67 -0.27
CA PHE A 466 15.04 8.67 0.73
C PHE A 466 13.79 9.43 1.17
N TYR A 467 13.91 10.24 2.20
CA TYR A 467 12.85 11.12 2.69
C TYR A 467 13.38 12.55 2.79
N PHE A 468 12.50 13.54 2.76
CA PHE A 468 12.88 14.95 2.91
C PHE A 468 11.70 15.87 3.27
N PRO A 469 11.96 17.11 3.73
CA PRO A 469 10.92 18.10 3.97
C PRO A 469 10.38 18.68 2.67
N SER A 470 9.08 18.51 2.40
CA SER A 470 8.46 18.85 1.10
C SER A 470 8.04 20.30 0.95
N LEU A 471 8.12 21.10 2.01
CA LEU A 471 7.63 22.48 2.00
C LEU A 471 8.67 23.48 1.54
N ASN A 472 8.23 24.38 0.67
CA ASN A 472 8.98 25.54 0.19
C ASN A 472 10.32 25.09 -0.42
N LEU A 473 11.43 25.43 0.22
CA LEU A 473 12.78 25.00 -0.15
C LEU A 473 13.50 24.35 1.04
N GLN A 474 12.77 23.84 2.04
CA GLN A 474 13.37 23.30 3.26
C GLN A 474 14.39 22.19 2.98
N ARG A 475 14.13 21.32 1.99
CA ARG A 475 15.10 20.30 1.52
C ARG A 475 16.45 20.88 1.12
N ALA A 476 16.51 22.11 0.58
CA ALA A 476 17.77 22.78 0.23
C ALA A 476 18.65 23.10 1.45
N SER A 477 18.09 23.04 2.67
CA SER A 477 18.82 23.19 3.93
C SER A 477 18.91 21.89 4.72
N GLY A 478 18.64 20.72 4.14
CA GLY A 478 18.75 19.43 4.82
C GLY A 478 17.41 18.79 5.17
N GLY A 479 17.35 18.13 6.32
CA GLY A 479 16.18 17.38 6.79
C GLY A 479 15.94 16.07 6.03
N PHE A 480 16.86 15.68 5.16
CA PHE A 480 16.76 14.46 4.35
C PHE A 480 17.58 13.32 4.93
N GLY A 481 17.17 12.09 4.64
CA GLY A 481 17.87 10.86 5.03
C GLY A 481 17.44 9.68 4.16
N SER A 482 18.13 8.55 4.27
CA SER A 482 17.87 7.37 3.43
C SER A 482 16.68 6.55 3.95
N PHE A 483 15.95 5.93 3.03
CA PHE A 483 14.85 5.00 3.30
C PHE A 483 15.13 3.71 2.52
N ILE A 484 15.45 2.63 3.25
CA ILE A 484 15.76 1.32 2.68
C ILE A 484 14.61 0.36 2.97
N ILE A 485 14.17 -0.34 1.92
CA ILE A 485 13.24 -1.47 2.06
C ILE A 485 13.97 -2.75 1.63
N ASN A 486 14.23 -3.63 2.59
CA ASN A 486 14.92 -4.88 2.35
C ASN A 486 13.99 -5.99 1.87
N ASN A 487 14.56 -6.94 1.16
CA ASN A 487 13.95 -8.24 0.94
C ASN A 487 13.74 -8.95 2.28
N ARG A 488 12.77 -9.84 2.35
CA ARG A 488 12.72 -10.82 3.45
C ARG A 488 13.92 -11.75 3.32
N GLU A 489 14.50 -12.19 4.44
CA GLU A 489 15.65 -13.11 4.44
C GLU A 489 15.43 -14.38 3.61
N ILE A 490 14.18 -14.87 3.54
CA ILE A 490 13.81 -16.05 2.74
C ILE A 490 13.79 -15.80 1.23
N ILE A 491 13.85 -14.54 0.78
CA ILE A 491 13.81 -14.13 -0.62
C ILE A 491 15.22 -13.67 -1.01
N PRO A 492 15.98 -14.49 -1.75
CA PRO A 492 17.32 -14.11 -2.15
C PRO A 492 17.29 -12.92 -3.10
N ILE A 493 18.32 -12.09 -3.01
CA ILE A 493 18.60 -11.04 -4.01
C ILE A 493 19.10 -11.68 -5.32
N PRO A 494 18.84 -11.07 -6.50
CA PRO A 494 19.18 -11.65 -7.81
C PRO A 494 20.65 -11.42 -8.21
N PHE A 495 21.52 -11.22 -7.24
CA PHE A 495 22.96 -11.03 -7.37
C PHE A 495 23.65 -11.59 -6.13
N SER A 496 24.98 -11.77 -6.20
CA SER A 496 25.77 -12.23 -5.06
C SER A 496 25.56 -11.34 -3.84
N GLN A 497 25.43 -11.96 -2.66
CA GLN A 497 25.29 -11.24 -1.40
C GLN A 497 26.49 -10.30 -1.20
N PRO A 498 26.28 -8.98 -1.10
CA PRO A 498 27.37 -8.05 -0.81
C PRO A 498 27.87 -8.24 0.62
N ASP A 499 29.14 -7.92 0.86
CA ASP A 499 29.78 -7.94 2.17
C ASP A 499 29.26 -6.84 3.11
N GLY A 500 28.63 -5.80 2.55
CA GLY A 500 27.99 -4.73 3.31
C GLY A 500 27.29 -3.72 2.40
N ASP A 501 26.44 -2.90 3.00
CA ASP A 501 25.77 -1.77 2.35
C ASP A 501 26.47 -0.46 2.77
N ILE A 502 26.66 0.44 1.79
CA ILE A 502 27.18 1.79 2.00
C ILE A 502 26.15 2.75 1.41
N ILE A 503 25.78 3.80 2.15
CA ILE A 503 24.80 4.79 1.73
C ILE A 503 25.52 6.09 1.41
N LEU A 504 25.22 6.66 0.25
CA LEU A 504 25.78 7.93 -0.23
C LEU A 504 24.63 8.87 -0.62
N LEU A 505 24.43 9.91 0.19
CA LEU A 505 23.56 11.02 -0.13
C LEU A 505 24.39 12.10 -0.81
N ILE A 506 24.21 12.25 -2.12
CA ILE A 506 24.87 13.28 -2.92
C ILE A 506 23.88 14.41 -3.21
N GLY A 507 24.33 15.65 -3.25
CA GLY A 507 23.44 16.76 -3.56
C GLY A 507 24.19 18.06 -3.76
N ASP A 508 23.69 18.91 -4.66
CA ASP A 508 24.14 20.28 -4.72
C ASP A 508 23.84 21.04 -3.42
N TRP A 509 24.58 22.12 -3.18
CA TRP A 509 24.46 22.87 -1.95
C TRP A 509 24.71 24.35 -2.15
N TYR A 510 23.89 25.16 -1.50
CA TYR A 510 24.02 26.60 -1.43
C TYR A 510 24.51 27.00 -0.03
N THR A 511 25.39 28.00 0.03
CA THR A 511 25.84 28.66 1.26
C THR A 511 24.83 29.70 1.78
N GLN A 512 23.69 29.81 1.09
CA GLN A 512 22.51 30.56 1.53
C GLN A 512 21.46 29.59 2.08
N ASN A 513 20.78 29.99 3.16
CA ASN A 513 19.69 29.21 3.72
C ASN A 513 18.46 29.19 2.79
N HIS A 514 17.58 28.20 3.00
CA HIS A 514 16.37 28.03 2.21
C HIS A 514 15.45 29.25 2.20
N THR A 515 15.43 30.06 3.27
CA THR A 515 14.60 31.28 3.34
C THR A 515 15.13 32.40 2.43
N ALA A 516 16.46 32.53 2.31
CA ALA A 516 17.09 33.44 1.35
C ALA A 516 16.89 32.96 -0.10
N LEU A 517 17.05 31.67 -0.37
CA LEU A 517 16.77 31.08 -1.69
C LEU A 517 15.31 31.32 -2.09
N ARG A 518 14.38 31.13 -1.15
CA ARG A 518 12.94 31.42 -1.34
C ARG A 518 12.72 32.89 -1.70
N THR A 519 13.34 33.79 -0.95
CA THR A 519 13.25 35.25 -1.19
C THR A 519 13.81 35.62 -2.57
N ALA A 520 14.88 34.96 -3.03
CA ALA A 520 15.43 35.17 -4.36
C ALA A 520 14.40 34.81 -5.45
N LEU A 521 13.79 33.62 -5.38
CA LEU A 521 12.74 33.19 -6.32
C LEU A 521 11.51 34.10 -6.27
N ASP A 522 11.06 34.48 -5.08
CA ASP A 522 9.92 35.40 -4.90
C ASP A 522 10.17 36.78 -5.53
N SER A 523 11.43 37.22 -5.56
CA SER A 523 11.87 38.45 -6.23
C SER A 523 12.09 38.30 -7.74
N GLY A 524 11.86 37.10 -8.30
CA GLY A 524 12.03 36.78 -9.72
C GLY A 524 13.48 36.49 -10.13
N LYS A 525 14.39 36.25 -9.18
CA LYS A 525 15.78 35.87 -9.46
C LYS A 525 15.92 34.35 -9.56
N ASP A 526 16.62 33.88 -10.59
CA ASP A 526 17.04 32.46 -10.66
C ASP A 526 18.06 32.19 -9.54
N LEU A 527 18.01 30.99 -8.95
CA LEU A 527 18.96 30.58 -7.90
C LEU A 527 20.40 30.51 -8.41
N GLY A 528 20.58 30.38 -9.72
CA GLY A 528 21.88 30.28 -10.36
C GLY A 528 22.53 28.91 -10.11
N MET A 529 23.85 28.92 -10.06
CA MET A 529 24.63 27.72 -9.82
C MET A 529 24.82 27.51 -8.31
N PRO A 530 24.75 26.27 -7.79
CA PRO A 530 25.12 25.98 -6.41
C PRO A 530 26.59 26.28 -6.12
N ASP A 531 26.91 26.43 -4.84
CA ASP A 531 28.26 26.74 -4.35
C ASP A 531 29.16 25.50 -4.24
N GLY A 532 28.57 24.31 -4.22
CA GLY A 532 29.30 23.04 -4.14
C GLY A 532 28.38 21.82 -4.19
N VAL A 533 28.97 20.65 -3.94
CA VAL A 533 28.25 19.37 -3.81
C VAL A 533 28.68 18.71 -2.52
N LEU A 534 27.72 18.20 -1.77
CA LEU A 534 27.97 17.42 -0.56
C LEU A 534 27.90 15.93 -0.85
N ILE A 535 28.71 15.17 -0.12
CA ILE A 535 28.59 13.71 -0.01
C ILE A 535 28.38 13.40 1.46
N ASN A 536 27.25 12.78 1.81
CA ASN A 536 26.83 12.53 3.19
C ASN A 536 26.89 13.79 4.08
N GLY A 537 26.41 14.92 3.56
CA GLY A 537 26.34 16.19 4.29
C GLY A 537 27.68 16.91 4.49
N LYS A 538 28.78 16.36 3.98
CA LYS A 538 30.13 16.92 4.09
C LYS A 538 30.63 17.50 2.77
N GLY A 539 31.52 18.48 2.86
CA GLY A 539 32.14 19.13 1.71
C GLY A 539 33.19 18.26 1.01
N PRO A 540 33.81 18.78 -0.05
CA PRO A 540 34.81 18.03 -0.80
C PRO A 540 36.13 17.89 -0.02
N TYR A 541 36.75 16.73 -0.12
CA TYR A 541 38.15 16.52 0.21
C TYR A 541 39.01 17.55 -0.53
N ARG A 542 40.11 18.01 0.09
CA ARG A 542 40.97 19.06 -0.46
C ARG A 542 41.88 18.57 -1.59
N TYR A 543 41.27 18.19 -2.72
CA TYR A 543 41.96 17.71 -3.93
C TYR A 543 42.67 18.85 -4.71
N ASN A 544 42.27 20.10 -4.47
CA ASN A 544 42.86 21.29 -5.08
C ASN A 544 42.88 22.44 -4.05
N THR A 545 44.07 22.94 -3.73
CA THR A 545 44.26 23.95 -2.67
C THR A 545 43.70 25.33 -3.03
N THR A 546 43.43 25.59 -4.30
CA THR A 546 42.82 26.84 -4.80
C THR A 546 41.30 26.78 -4.82
N LEU A 547 40.72 25.60 -5.04
CA LEU A 547 39.26 25.40 -5.14
C LEU A 547 38.63 25.03 -3.80
N VAL A 548 39.33 24.25 -2.98
CA VAL A 548 38.82 23.78 -1.69
C VAL A 548 39.64 24.41 -0.56
N PRO A 549 39.01 25.25 0.28
CA PRO A 549 39.65 25.82 1.46
C PRO A 549 40.19 24.76 2.43
N ASP A 550 41.10 25.17 3.30
CA ASP A 550 41.55 24.30 4.38
C ASP A 550 40.48 24.14 5.47
N GLY A 551 40.46 23.01 6.17
CA GLY A 551 39.52 22.76 7.27
C GLY A 551 38.09 22.39 6.87
N ILE A 552 37.83 22.11 5.58
CA ILE A 552 36.55 21.56 5.13
C ILE A 552 36.46 20.08 5.55
N GLU A 553 35.44 19.73 6.33
CA GLU A 553 35.13 18.34 6.64
C GLU A 553 34.68 17.59 5.37
N TYR A 554 35.17 16.37 5.20
CA TYR A 554 34.89 15.52 4.05
C TYR A 554 34.57 14.10 4.48
N GLU A 555 33.92 13.34 3.60
CA GLU A 555 33.54 11.97 3.87
C GLU A 555 34.68 10.99 3.56
N THR A 556 34.89 10.02 4.46
CA THR A 556 35.81 8.90 4.26
C THR A 556 35.07 7.58 4.46
N ILE A 557 35.00 6.79 3.40
CA ILE A 557 34.34 5.48 3.37
C ILE A 557 35.39 4.39 3.58
N GLN A 558 35.25 3.64 4.66
CA GLN A 558 36.17 2.57 5.05
C GLN A 558 35.77 1.25 4.39
N VAL A 559 36.70 0.59 3.70
CA VAL A 559 36.45 -0.64 2.96
C VAL A 559 37.61 -1.64 3.07
N ASP A 560 37.30 -2.93 2.92
CA ASP A 560 38.29 -4.00 2.94
C ASP A 560 38.63 -4.49 1.52
N PRO A 561 39.92 -4.74 1.23
CA PRO A 561 40.35 -5.28 -0.06
C PRO A 561 39.68 -6.61 -0.41
N GLY A 562 39.32 -6.77 -1.67
CA GLY A 562 38.70 -7.98 -2.21
C GLY A 562 37.21 -8.16 -1.86
N LYS A 563 36.65 -7.36 -0.95
CA LYS A 563 35.23 -7.38 -0.63
C LYS A 563 34.40 -6.63 -1.68
N THR A 564 33.12 -6.96 -1.79
CA THR A 564 32.15 -6.27 -2.65
C THR A 564 31.07 -5.62 -1.81
N TYR A 565 30.93 -4.30 -1.92
CA TYR A 565 29.94 -3.52 -1.21
C TYR A 565 28.80 -3.10 -2.14
N ARG A 566 27.58 -3.02 -1.61
CA ARG A 566 26.46 -2.39 -2.29
C ARG A 566 26.37 -0.93 -1.90
N LEU A 567 26.68 -0.05 -2.85
CA LEU A 567 26.56 1.40 -2.69
C LEU A 567 25.17 1.86 -3.12
N ARG A 568 24.41 2.44 -2.20
CA ARG A 568 23.08 3.04 -2.44
C ARG A 568 23.24 4.55 -2.53
N VAL A 569 23.17 5.07 -3.75
CA VAL A 569 23.45 6.48 -4.06
C VAL A 569 22.14 7.19 -4.35
N HIS A 570 21.88 8.26 -3.62
CA HIS A 570 20.67 9.08 -3.75
C HIS A 570 21.05 10.52 -4.08
N ASN A 571 20.44 11.11 -5.09
CA ASN A 571 20.59 12.55 -5.35
C ASN A 571 19.47 13.33 -4.65
N VAL A 572 19.81 13.91 -3.50
CA VAL A 572 18.91 14.65 -2.59
C VAL A 572 18.99 16.17 -2.77
N GLY A 573 19.67 16.63 -3.82
CA GLY A 573 19.92 18.05 -4.07
C GLY A 573 18.67 18.87 -4.41
N THR A 574 18.94 20.11 -4.79
CA THR A 574 17.96 21.12 -5.19
C THR A 574 17.57 20.95 -6.65
N SER A 575 18.54 20.86 -7.58
CA SER A 575 18.24 20.85 -9.03
C SER A 575 19.31 20.23 -9.93
N THR A 576 20.52 20.00 -9.42
CA THR A 576 21.68 19.63 -10.24
C THR A 576 21.73 18.12 -10.51
N SER A 577 21.99 17.77 -11.77
CA SER A 577 22.36 16.40 -12.15
C SER A 577 23.83 16.16 -11.83
N LEU A 578 24.14 15.02 -11.19
CA LEU A 578 25.48 14.72 -10.72
C LEU A 578 26.01 13.46 -11.38
N ASN A 579 27.22 13.54 -11.97
CA ASN A 579 27.94 12.37 -12.43
C ASN A 579 28.73 11.77 -11.27
N PHE A 580 28.36 10.55 -10.88
CA PHE A 580 28.97 9.78 -9.81
C PHE A 580 30.00 8.79 -10.37
N ARG A 581 31.19 8.71 -9.75
CA ARG A 581 32.25 7.78 -10.14
C ARG A 581 33.25 7.56 -9.01
N ILE A 582 33.96 6.45 -9.06
CA ILE A 582 35.00 6.08 -8.10
C ILE A 582 36.28 5.82 -8.88
N GLN A 583 37.37 6.46 -8.50
CA GLN A 583 38.66 6.35 -9.16
C GLN A 583 39.09 4.88 -9.21
N GLY A 584 39.33 4.36 -10.43
CA GLY A 584 39.80 2.99 -10.66
C GLY A 584 38.73 1.89 -10.49
N HIS A 585 37.51 2.20 -10.08
CA HIS A 585 36.49 1.17 -9.78
C HIS A 585 35.33 1.19 -10.79
N ASN A 586 34.80 0.01 -11.07
CA ASN A 586 33.57 -0.15 -11.84
C ASN A 586 32.34 -0.16 -10.93
N LEU A 587 31.24 0.35 -11.45
CA LEU A 587 29.92 0.40 -10.83
C LEU A 587 29.01 -0.61 -11.53
N LEU A 588 28.75 -1.75 -10.90
CA LEU A 588 27.80 -2.73 -11.45
C LEU A 588 26.38 -2.37 -11.00
N LEU A 589 25.57 -1.82 -11.90
CA LEU A 589 24.20 -1.39 -11.60
C LEU A 589 23.29 -2.60 -11.33
N VAL A 590 22.67 -2.64 -10.15
CA VAL A 590 21.84 -3.78 -9.71
C VAL A 590 20.39 -3.42 -9.34
N GLU A 591 20.11 -2.17 -8.94
CA GLU A 591 18.76 -1.74 -8.55
C GLU A 591 18.57 -0.24 -8.77
N THR A 592 17.35 0.17 -9.09
CA THR A 592 16.91 1.57 -9.04
C THR A 592 15.46 1.65 -8.58
N GLU A 593 15.21 2.53 -7.60
CA GLU A 593 13.88 2.88 -7.06
C GLU A 593 12.92 1.69 -6.88
N GLY A 594 13.46 0.57 -6.38
CA GLY A 594 12.73 -0.65 -6.03
C GLY A 594 12.65 -1.74 -7.09
N TYR A 595 13.34 -1.57 -8.22
CA TYR A 595 13.36 -2.56 -9.30
C TYR A 595 14.77 -3.01 -9.64
N TYR A 596 14.94 -4.32 -9.81
CA TYR A 596 16.23 -4.89 -10.17
C TYR A 596 16.53 -4.65 -11.63
N THR A 597 17.77 -4.32 -11.92
CA THR A 597 18.22 -4.02 -13.28
C THR A 597 18.90 -5.23 -13.92
N SER A 598 18.83 -5.32 -15.24
CA SER A 598 19.75 -6.15 -16.01
C SER A 598 21.16 -5.59 -15.80
N GLN A 599 22.01 -6.38 -15.15
CA GLN A 599 23.26 -5.90 -14.57
C GLN A 599 24.25 -5.45 -15.65
N GLN A 600 24.76 -4.23 -15.49
CA GLN A 600 25.69 -3.60 -16.42
C GLN A 600 26.74 -2.82 -15.65
N ASN A 601 27.97 -2.88 -16.15
CA ASN A 601 29.10 -2.15 -15.58
C ASN A 601 29.22 -0.76 -16.18
N TYR A 602 29.48 0.21 -15.31
CA TYR A 602 29.73 1.59 -15.66
C TYR A 602 31.00 2.08 -14.96
N THR A 603 31.77 2.94 -15.61
CA THR A 603 32.91 3.63 -14.95
C THR A 603 32.49 4.93 -14.27
N ASN A 604 31.33 5.46 -14.67
CA ASN A 604 30.70 6.67 -14.14
C ASN A 604 29.20 6.59 -14.45
N PHE A 605 28.39 7.35 -13.70
CA PHE A 605 26.94 7.27 -13.83
C PHE A 605 26.29 8.61 -13.51
N ASP A 606 25.46 9.14 -14.41
CA ASP A 606 24.65 10.33 -14.17
C ASP A 606 23.43 9.99 -13.29
N ILE A 607 23.29 10.71 -12.17
CA ILE A 607 22.18 10.57 -11.22
C ILE A 607 21.49 11.93 -11.12
N HIS A 608 20.23 11.98 -11.57
CA HIS A 608 19.44 13.20 -11.57
C HIS A 608 18.76 13.42 -10.21
N VAL A 609 18.42 14.67 -9.89
CA VAL A 609 17.76 15.01 -8.62
C VAL A 609 16.50 14.17 -8.42
N GLY A 610 16.33 13.60 -7.23
CA GLY A 610 15.21 12.71 -6.92
C GLY A 610 15.46 11.23 -7.21
N GLN A 611 16.51 10.87 -7.94
CA GLN A 611 16.78 9.47 -8.30
C GLN A 611 17.65 8.75 -7.27
N SER A 612 17.47 7.42 -7.22
CA SER A 612 18.24 6.51 -6.39
C SER A 612 18.71 5.29 -7.19
N TYR A 613 19.98 4.93 -7.01
CA TYR A 613 20.62 3.79 -7.68
C TYR A 613 21.45 2.97 -6.71
N SER A 614 21.45 1.65 -6.88
CA SER A 614 22.34 0.74 -6.18
C SER A 614 23.38 0.13 -7.12
N PHE A 615 24.63 0.15 -6.70
CA PHE A 615 25.75 -0.45 -7.42
C PHE A 615 26.47 -1.48 -6.55
N LEU A 616 26.90 -2.59 -7.14
CA LEU A 616 27.93 -3.43 -6.54
C LEU A 616 29.30 -2.91 -6.96
N VAL A 617 30.17 -2.68 -5.99
CA VAL A 617 31.54 -2.22 -6.20
C VAL A 617 32.49 -3.15 -5.48
N THR A 618 33.36 -3.81 -6.24
CA THR A 618 34.39 -4.72 -5.71
C THR A 618 35.66 -3.92 -5.43
N MET A 619 36.24 -4.13 -4.26
CA MET A 619 37.47 -3.48 -3.80
C MET A 619 38.71 -4.19 -4.36
N ASP A 620 38.83 -4.21 -5.68
CA ASP A 620 39.83 -4.99 -6.43
C ASP A 620 41.11 -4.20 -6.81
N GLN A 621 41.16 -2.91 -6.46
CA GLN A 621 42.30 -2.06 -6.75
C GLN A 621 43.49 -2.23 -5.77
N ASN A 622 44.68 -1.79 -6.18
CA ASN A 622 45.91 -1.93 -5.38
C ASN A 622 45.94 -0.94 -4.19
N ALA A 623 46.26 -1.41 -2.98
CA ALA A 623 46.26 -0.58 -1.79
C ALA A 623 47.54 0.28 -1.61
N THR A 624 48.13 0.78 -2.71
CA THR A 624 49.25 1.72 -2.64
C THR A 624 48.82 3.10 -2.14
N SER A 625 47.58 3.48 -2.37
CA SER A 625 46.94 4.71 -1.90
C SER A 625 45.43 4.53 -1.80
N ASP A 626 44.76 5.46 -1.13
CA ASP A 626 43.31 5.60 -1.17
C ASP A 626 42.81 6.09 -2.55
N TYR A 627 41.49 6.07 -2.74
CA TYR A 627 40.82 6.40 -4.01
C TYR A 627 39.80 7.52 -3.85
N TYR A 628 39.62 8.35 -4.88
CA TYR A 628 38.57 9.37 -4.89
C TYR A 628 37.19 8.77 -5.19
N ILE A 629 36.17 9.19 -4.43
CA ILE A 629 34.77 9.13 -4.82
C ILE A 629 34.36 10.53 -5.27
N VAL A 630 33.81 10.68 -6.46
CA VAL A 630 33.52 11.98 -7.06
C VAL A 630 32.07 12.07 -7.50
N ALA A 631 31.42 13.19 -7.16
CA ALA A 631 30.14 13.61 -7.69
C ALA A 631 30.29 15.02 -8.27
N SER A 632 30.17 15.18 -9.58
CA SER A 632 30.37 16.48 -10.25
C SER A 632 29.15 16.90 -11.06
N ALA A 633 28.84 18.20 -11.09
CA ALA A 633 27.73 18.73 -11.86
C ALA A 633 27.83 18.40 -13.36
N ARG A 634 26.66 18.11 -13.95
CA ARG A 634 26.44 17.93 -15.39
C ARG A 634 25.36 18.87 -15.88
N PHE A 635 25.38 19.19 -17.17
CA PHE A 635 24.41 20.03 -17.87
C PHE A 635 24.36 21.45 -17.32
N VAL A 636 25.54 21.95 -16.93
CA VAL A 636 25.80 23.31 -16.43
C VAL A 636 26.95 23.93 -17.23
N ASN A 637 27.17 25.24 -17.11
CA ASN A 637 28.21 25.94 -17.88
C ASN A 637 29.63 25.43 -17.54
N GLU A 638 30.39 24.99 -18.56
CA GLU A 638 31.74 24.41 -18.46
C GLU A 638 32.81 25.32 -17.82
N SER A 639 32.59 26.64 -17.76
CA SER A 639 33.53 27.53 -17.06
C SER A 639 33.38 27.49 -15.53
N LEU A 640 32.25 26.97 -15.04
CA LEU A 640 31.86 27.05 -13.62
C LEU A 640 31.67 25.68 -12.96
N TRP A 641 31.46 24.59 -13.72
CA TRP A 641 31.23 23.24 -13.17
C TRP A 641 32.37 22.72 -12.27
N GLN A 642 33.61 23.15 -12.50
CA GLN A 642 34.77 22.75 -11.68
C GLN A 642 34.63 23.19 -10.22
N ARG A 643 33.77 24.18 -9.94
CA ARG A 643 33.46 24.63 -8.58
C ARG A 643 32.39 23.77 -7.90
N VAL A 644 31.61 23.01 -8.68
CA VAL A 644 30.47 22.20 -8.22
C VAL A 644 30.85 20.72 -8.27
N ILE A 645 31.83 20.37 -7.43
CA ILE A 645 32.36 19.01 -7.31
C ILE A 645 32.42 18.62 -5.84
N GLY A 646 31.82 17.48 -5.52
CA GLY A 646 31.90 16.79 -4.24
C GLY A 646 32.94 15.68 -4.35
N VAL A 647 33.82 15.58 -3.35
CA VAL A 647 34.88 14.58 -3.32
C VAL A 647 34.93 13.93 -1.95
N ALA A 648 34.83 12.62 -1.91
CA ALA A 648 35.04 11.81 -0.71
C ALA A 648 36.24 10.87 -0.94
N VAL A 649 36.72 10.27 0.15
CA VAL A 649 37.84 9.33 0.13
C VAL A 649 37.32 7.92 0.34
N LEU A 650 37.67 6.98 -0.54
CA LEU A 650 37.49 5.56 -0.34
C LEU A 650 38.80 4.99 0.24
N HIS A 651 38.79 4.69 1.53
CA HIS A 651 39.95 4.22 2.28
C HIS A 651 39.97 2.70 2.37
N TYR A 652 41.02 2.11 1.82
CA TYR A 652 41.28 0.68 1.94
C TYR A 652 41.95 0.38 3.28
N SER A 653 41.49 -0.64 4.02
CA SER A 653 42.04 -0.98 5.34
C SER A 653 43.53 -1.34 5.36
N ASN A 654 44.12 -1.68 4.21
CA ASN A 654 45.55 -1.92 4.01
C ASN A 654 46.26 -0.84 3.17
N SER A 655 45.65 0.34 3.00
CA SER A 655 46.20 1.45 2.22
C SER A 655 47.52 1.95 2.79
N LYS A 656 48.47 2.25 1.91
CA LYS A 656 49.83 2.71 2.29
C LYS A 656 50.01 4.22 2.26
N GLY A 657 49.00 4.98 1.81
CA GLY A 657 49.11 6.42 1.68
C GLY A 657 47.79 7.09 1.32
N PRO A 658 47.72 8.42 1.45
CA PRO A 658 46.53 9.17 1.07
C PRO A 658 46.29 9.10 -0.43
N VAL A 659 45.05 9.38 -0.83
CA VAL A 659 44.64 9.47 -2.22
C VAL A 659 45.52 10.46 -2.99
N SER A 660 45.83 10.12 -4.26
CA SER A 660 46.70 10.92 -5.11
C SER A 660 46.28 10.87 -6.59
N GLY A 661 46.89 11.74 -7.40
CA GLY A 661 46.59 11.85 -8.83
C GLY A 661 45.39 12.76 -9.14
N PRO A 662 45.01 12.88 -10.43
CA PRO A 662 43.86 13.68 -10.84
C PRO A 662 42.56 12.99 -10.46
N LEU A 663 41.50 13.80 -10.28
CA LEU A 663 40.14 13.26 -10.21
C LEU A 663 39.81 12.53 -11.53
N PRO A 664 39.09 11.40 -11.51
CA PRO A 664 38.56 10.81 -12.74
C PRO A 664 37.74 11.85 -13.51
N GLU A 665 37.86 11.89 -14.82
CA GLU A 665 37.12 12.85 -15.66
C GLU A 665 35.63 12.47 -15.75
N ALA A 666 34.76 13.49 -15.80
CA ALA A 666 33.35 13.30 -16.11
C ALA A 666 33.15 13.27 -17.63
N PRO A 667 32.07 12.63 -18.15
CA PRO A 667 31.75 12.71 -19.57
C PRO A 667 31.46 14.14 -20.02
N SER A 668 31.90 14.51 -21.22
CA SER A 668 31.52 15.79 -21.83
C SER A 668 30.08 15.74 -22.32
N ASP A 669 29.30 16.74 -21.91
CA ASP A 669 27.91 16.99 -22.31
C ASP A 669 27.78 17.97 -23.50
N VAL A 670 28.85 18.67 -23.86
CA VAL A 670 28.89 19.63 -24.99
C VAL A 670 29.05 18.94 -26.34
N TYR A 671 29.97 17.98 -26.45
CA TYR A 671 30.33 17.38 -27.75
C TYR A 671 29.54 16.11 -28.09
N ASN A 672 28.83 15.53 -27.11
CA ASN A 672 28.12 14.27 -27.30
C ASN A 672 26.82 14.22 -26.51
N GLN A 673 25.86 15.08 -26.86
CA GLN A 673 24.51 15.05 -26.27
C GLN A 673 23.87 13.66 -26.35
N TRP A 674 24.15 12.91 -27.42
CA TRP A 674 23.62 11.55 -27.57
C TRP A 674 24.19 10.55 -26.54
N ALA A 675 25.44 10.74 -26.10
CA ALA A 675 26.05 9.91 -25.07
C ALA A 675 25.31 9.98 -23.73
N ALA A 676 24.76 11.16 -23.38
CA ALA A 676 23.98 11.32 -22.16
C ALA A 676 22.70 10.46 -22.19
N MET A 677 22.02 10.37 -23.34
CA MET A 677 20.79 9.58 -23.47
C MET A 677 21.05 8.07 -23.65
N THR A 678 22.27 7.64 -23.99
CA THR A 678 22.61 6.21 -24.04
C THR A 678 22.56 5.53 -22.68
N GLN A 679 22.99 6.21 -21.60
CA GLN A 679 22.97 5.63 -20.25
C GLN A 679 21.55 5.26 -19.81
N PRO A 680 20.56 6.16 -19.78
CA PRO A 680 19.22 5.77 -19.33
C PRO A 680 18.53 4.78 -20.26
N ARG A 681 18.80 4.84 -21.58
CA ARG A 681 18.31 3.83 -22.54
C ARG A 681 18.89 2.43 -22.32
N SER A 682 20.08 2.32 -21.73
CA SER A 682 20.67 1.00 -21.42
C SER A 682 20.12 0.39 -20.13
N ILE A 683 19.46 1.17 -19.26
CA ILE A 683 18.85 0.66 -18.03
C ILE A 683 17.61 -0.14 -18.38
N LYS A 684 17.67 -1.45 -18.10
CA LYS A 684 16.59 -2.41 -18.36
C LYS A 684 16.23 -3.14 -17.08
N GLN A 685 14.97 -3.51 -16.95
CA GLN A 685 14.52 -4.34 -15.83
C GLN A 685 15.04 -5.77 -15.97
N ASN A 686 15.46 -6.37 -14.86
CA ASN A 686 15.68 -7.81 -14.81
C ASN A 686 14.34 -8.53 -14.72
N THR A 687 13.81 -8.99 -15.85
CA THR A 687 12.48 -9.59 -15.95
C THR A 687 12.35 -10.95 -15.23
N THR A 688 13.47 -11.62 -14.96
CA THR A 688 13.49 -12.93 -14.27
C THR A 688 13.68 -12.81 -12.76
N ALA A 689 14.18 -11.67 -12.27
CA ALA A 689 14.36 -11.42 -10.86
C ALA A 689 13.00 -11.38 -10.13
N SER A 690 12.95 -12.04 -8.98
CA SER A 690 11.85 -11.89 -8.02
C SER A 690 12.08 -10.64 -7.20
N GLY A 691 11.03 -9.83 -6.99
CA GLY A 691 11.05 -8.71 -6.05
C GLY A 691 10.71 -9.17 -4.64
N ALA A 692 9.81 -8.44 -3.96
CA ALA A 692 9.26 -8.86 -2.66
C ALA A 692 8.40 -10.14 -2.70
N ARG A 693 8.05 -10.63 -3.89
CA ARG A 693 7.24 -11.83 -4.10
C ARG A 693 7.99 -12.80 -5.02
N PRO A 694 7.70 -14.12 -4.95
CA PRO A 694 8.33 -15.12 -5.81
C PRO A 694 8.03 -14.95 -7.31
N ASN A 695 7.02 -14.16 -7.67
CA ASN A 695 6.71 -13.91 -9.07
C ASN A 695 7.80 -13.00 -9.66
N PRO A 696 8.36 -13.35 -10.83
CA PRO A 696 9.32 -12.49 -11.52
C PRO A 696 8.75 -11.11 -11.81
N GLN A 697 9.57 -10.06 -11.74
CA GLN A 697 9.16 -8.69 -12.02
C GLN A 697 8.70 -8.50 -13.48
N GLY A 698 9.12 -9.38 -14.40
CA GLY A 698 8.64 -9.41 -15.79
C GLY A 698 7.30 -10.13 -16.02
N SER A 699 6.64 -10.63 -14.97
CA SER A 699 5.33 -11.30 -15.09
C SER A 699 4.18 -10.35 -15.48
N PHE A 700 4.37 -9.04 -15.32
CA PHE A 700 3.42 -8.03 -15.75
C PHE A 700 3.72 -7.58 -17.19
N HIS A 701 2.98 -8.13 -18.15
CA HIS A 701 3.17 -7.87 -19.59
C HIS A 701 2.59 -6.52 -20.04
N TYR A 702 3.11 -5.43 -19.47
CA TYR A 702 2.63 -4.06 -19.68
C TYR A 702 2.54 -3.66 -21.16
N GLY A 703 3.46 -4.15 -22.00
CA GLY A 703 3.49 -3.84 -23.43
C GLY A 703 2.33 -4.43 -24.26
N GLN A 704 1.54 -5.34 -23.68
CA GLN A 704 0.36 -5.95 -24.31
C GLN A 704 -0.95 -5.30 -23.86
N ILE A 705 -0.89 -4.34 -22.92
CA ILE A 705 -2.06 -3.67 -22.36
C ILE A 705 -2.38 -2.46 -23.22
N ASN A 706 -3.63 -2.33 -23.64
CA ASN A 706 -4.08 -1.19 -24.42
C ASN A 706 -4.02 0.10 -23.58
N ILE A 707 -3.42 1.14 -24.14
CA ILE A 707 -3.39 2.47 -23.53
C ILE A 707 -4.81 3.03 -23.52
N THR A 708 -5.31 3.40 -22.34
CA THR A 708 -6.65 3.96 -22.17
C THR A 708 -6.69 5.47 -22.39
N GLU A 709 -5.61 6.16 -22.05
CA GLU A 709 -5.50 7.62 -22.17
C GLU A 709 -4.04 8.05 -22.34
N THR A 710 -3.82 9.15 -23.08
CA THR A 710 -2.51 9.74 -23.30
C THR A 710 -2.50 11.19 -22.79
N TYR A 711 -1.53 11.49 -21.92
CA TYR A 711 -1.21 12.83 -21.46
C TYR A 711 0.11 13.27 -22.08
N VAL A 712 0.15 14.44 -22.72
CA VAL A 712 1.39 15.10 -23.16
C VAL A 712 1.60 16.32 -22.27
N LEU A 713 2.61 16.24 -21.41
CA LEU A 713 2.95 17.26 -20.42
C LEU A 713 4.17 18.02 -20.89
N ARG A 714 3.95 19.25 -21.34
CA ARG A 714 5.00 20.13 -21.84
C ARG A 714 5.43 21.13 -20.77
N SER A 715 6.72 21.11 -20.47
CA SER A 715 7.40 22.12 -19.64
C SER A 715 7.98 23.21 -20.51
N LEU A 716 7.89 24.46 -20.04
CA LEU A 716 8.53 25.63 -20.64
C LEU A 716 9.48 26.28 -19.63
N PRO A 717 10.44 27.12 -20.06
CA PRO A 717 11.17 27.98 -19.14
C PRO A 717 10.20 28.82 -18.31
N PRO A 718 10.56 29.21 -17.07
CA PRO A 718 9.71 30.06 -16.24
C PRO A 718 9.23 31.31 -16.98
N VAL A 719 7.95 31.60 -16.81
CA VAL A 719 7.23 32.71 -17.44
C VAL A 719 6.76 33.70 -16.40
N THR A 720 6.54 34.95 -16.80
CA THR A 720 5.95 35.95 -15.91
C THR A 720 4.42 35.85 -15.95
N ILE A 721 3.80 35.58 -14.81
CA ILE A 721 2.34 35.58 -14.59
C ILE A 721 2.06 36.53 -13.44
N ASP A 722 1.21 37.55 -13.66
CA ASP A 722 0.86 38.58 -12.69
C ASP A 722 2.07 39.26 -12.02
N GLY A 723 3.12 39.53 -12.83
CA GLY A 723 4.34 40.20 -12.40
C GLY A 723 5.33 39.32 -11.61
N LYS A 724 5.06 38.02 -11.44
CA LYS A 724 5.96 37.06 -10.79
C LYS A 724 6.43 35.98 -11.76
N GLN A 725 7.67 35.52 -11.59
CA GLN A 725 8.16 34.34 -12.28
C GLN A 725 7.41 33.10 -11.78
N ARG A 726 7.02 32.23 -12.71
CA ARG A 726 6.26 31.01 -12.46
C ARG A 726 6.70 29.91 -13.41
N ALA A 727 6.72 28.68 -12.92
CA ALA A 727 6.96 27.50 -13.74
C ALA A 727 5.61 26.84 -14.05
N THR A 728 5.51 26.23 -15.24
CA THR A 728 4.25 25.72 -15.76
C THR A 728 4.40 24.37 -16.41
N VAL A 729 3.37 23.53 -16.26
CA VAL A 729 3.16 22.33 -17.06
C VAL A 729 1.83 22.46 -17.81
N ASN A 730 1.84 22.28 -19.13
CA ASN A 730 0.69 22.55 -20.01
C ASN A 730 0.03 23.92 -19.76
N ASP A 731 0.89 24.94 -19.60
CA ASP A 731 0.51 26.35 -19.43
C ASP A 731 -0.27 26.63 -18.11
N ILE A 732 -0.26 25.67 -17.17
CA ILE A 732 -0.75 25.84 -15.80
C ILE A 732 0.45 25.94 -14.85
N SER A 733 0.49 27.01 -14.07
CA SER A 733 1.31 27.10 -12.86
C SER A 733 0.44 26.74 -11.67
N PHE A 734 0.73 25.64 -11.00
CA PHE A 734 -0.10 25.13 -9.92
C PHE A 734 -0.02 26.02 -8.69
N VAL A 735 -1.19 26.30 -8.11
CA VAL A 735 -1.32 27.03 -6.86
C VAL A 735 -1.75 26.06 -5.78
N ASN A 736 -0.96 25.98 -4.72
CA ASN A 736 -1.31 25.16 -3.56
C ASN A 736 -2.58 25.72 -2.88
N PRO A 737 -3.66 24.92 -2.73
CA PRO A 737 -4.88 25.38 -2.08
C PRO A 737 -4.68 25.57 -0.57
N ASP A 738 -5.49 26.43 0.05
CA ASP A 738 -5.50 26.62 1.51
C ASP A 738 -5.96 25.35 2.25
N THR A 739 -6.89 24.62 1.63
CA THR A 739 -7.36 23.31 2.09
C THR A 739 -6.77 22.24 1.16
N PRO A 740 -6.04 21.23 1.69
CA PRO A 740 -5.52 20.14 0.87
C PRO A 740 -6.60 19.55 -0.04
N ILE A 741 -6.24 19.24 -1.29
CA ILE A 741 -7.14 18.72 -2.32
C ILE A 741 -7.86 17.47 -1.80
N ARG A 742 -7.15 16.60 -1.10
CA ARG A 742 -7.73 15.38 -0.54
C ARG A 742 -8.80 15.66 0.51
N LEU A 743 -8.53 16.57 1.44
CA LEU A 743 -9.50 17.00 2.45
C LEU A 743 -10.70 17.72 1.80
N ALA A 744 -10.44 18.57 0.81
CA ALA A 744 -11.47 19.24 0.04
C ALA A 744 -12.36 18.25 -0.74
N ASP A 745 -11.79 17.17 -1.27
CA ASP A 745 -12.51 16.11 -1.97
C ASP A 745 -13.40 15.31 -1.02
N LEU A 746 -12.87 14.90 0.14
CA LEU A 746 -13.61 14.19 1.19
C LEU A 746 -14.85 14.97 1.65
N HIS A 747 -14.68 16.28 1.88
CA HIS A 747 -15.75 17.16 2.34
C HIS A 747 -16.54 17.86 1.22
N LYS A 748 -16.25 17.56 -0.06
CA LYS A 748 -16.92 18.15 -1.23
C LYS A 748 -16.92 19.68 -1.22
N VAL A 749 -15.79 20.27 -0.84
CA VAL A 749 -15.62 21.73 -0.76
C VAL A 749 -15.64 22.33 -2.16
N LYS A 750 -16.71 23.07 -2.47
CA LYS A 750 -16.90 23.68 -3.80
C LYS A 750 -15.83 24.72 -4.08
N GLY A 751 -15.20 24.65 -5.25
CA GLY A 751 -14.24 25.64 -5.73
C GLY A 751 -12.82 25.50 -5.17
N ALA A 752 -12.55 24.52 -4.31
CA ALA A 752 -11.21 24.29 -3.76
C ALA A 752 -10.19 23.87 -4.83
N TYR A 753 -10.63 23.13 -5.84
CA TYR A 753 -9.83 22.72 -7.00
C TYR A 753 -10.74 22.43 -8.20
N LYS A 754 -10.15 22.24 -9.38
CA LYS A 754 -10.87 21.90 -10.62
C LYS A 754 -10.30 20.65 -11.27
N LEU A 755 -11.18 19.85 -11.89
CA LEU A 755 -10.85 18.63 -12.61
C LEU A 755 -10.74 18.88 -14.12
N ASP A 756 -10.02 19.94 -14.50
CA ASP A 756 -9.94 20.46 -15.86
C ASP A 756 -8.49 20.53 -16.39
N PHE A 757 -7.56 19.77 -15.78
CA PHE A 757 -6.17 19.79 -16.22
C PHE A 757 -6.07 19.25 -17.66
N PRO A 758 -5.43 19.98 -18.58
CA PRO A 758 -5.44 19.61 -19.98
C PRO A 758 -4.51 18.42 -20.24
N ASN A 759 -5.03 17.40 -20.91
CA ASN A 759 -4.26 16.23 -21.33
C ASN A 759 -3.19 16.56 -22.40
N MET A 760 -3.34 17.67 -23.11
CA MET A 760 -2.41 18.14 -24.15
C MET A 760 -2.08 19.61 -23.90
N PRO A 761 -0.90 20.11 -24.32
CA PRO A 761 -0.58 21.53 -24.22
C PRO A 761 -1.61 22.35 -25.00
N LEU A 762 -2.14 23.40 -24.38
CA LEU A 762 -3.15 24.26 -25.00
C LEU A 762 -2.45 25.49 -25.58
N ASN A 763 -2.82 25.93 -26.77
CA ASN A 763 -2.23 27.14 -27.36
C ASN A 763 -2.88 28.40 -26.75
N ARG A 764 -2.70 28.59 -25.44
CA ARG A 764 -3.26 29.68 -24.64
C ARG A 764 -2.19 30.35 -23.78
N PRO A 765 -2.40 31.59 -23.32
CA PRO A 765 -1.51 32.21 -22.35
C PRO A 765 -1.42 31.38 -21.05
N PRO A 766 -0.22 31.24 -20.46
CA PRO A 766 -0.08 30.58 -19.17
C PRO A 766 -0.86 31.28 -18.06
N LYS A 767 -1.36 30.51 -17.10
CA LYS A 767 -2.09 31.04 -15.94
C LYS A 767 -1.78 30.26 -14.66
N MET A 768 -1.99 30.92 -13.54
CA MET A 768 -2.04 30.26 -12.23
C MET A 768 -3.39 29.56 -12.06
N ASP A 769 -3.39 28.32 -11.58
CA ASP A 769 -4.63 27.57 -11.35
C ASP A 769 -4.47 26.41 -10.36
N ILE A 770 -5.59 25.92 -9.81
CA ILE A 770 -5.66 24.70 -8.97
C ILE A 770 -6.32 23.61 -9.81
N SER A 771 -5.66 23.24 -10.90
CA SER A 771 -6.17 22.31 -11.91
C SER A 771 -5.53 20.92 -11.72
N VAL A 772 -6.38 19.90 -11.61
CA VAL A 772 -6.06 18.52 -11.23
C VAL A 772 -6.47 17.58 -12.37
N ILE A 773 -5.66 16.56 -12.62
CA ILE A 773 -5.94 15.49 -13.59
C ILE A 773 -7.01 14.57 -13.01
N ASN A 774 -8.12 14.41 -13.74
CA ASN A 774 -9.17 13.46 -13.38
C ASN A 774 -8.88 12.09 -14.01
N ALA A 775 -8.14 11.27 -13.29
CA ALA A 775 -7.64 10.00 -13.79
C ALA A 775 -8.65 8.86 -13.57
N THR A 776 -8.70 7.93 -14.53
CA THR A 776 -9.62 6.79 -14.48
C THR A 776 -9.00 5.63 -13.69
N TYR A 777 -9.69 5.16 -12.65
CA TYR A 777 -9.27 4.00 -11.86
C TYR A 777 -9.14 2.74 -12.74
N LYS A 778 -8.05 1.98 -12.55
CA LYS A 778 -7.61 0.86 -13.39
C LYS A 778 -7.33 1.25 -14.86
N GLY A 779 -7.22 2.54 -15.16
CA GLY A 779 -6.71 3.01 -16.44
C GLY A 779 -5.24 2.61 -16.61
N PHE A 780 -4.85 2.31 -17.85
CA PHE A 780 -3.45 2.09 -18.22
C PHE A 780 -3.03 3.25 -19.11
N ILE A 781 -2.42 4.26 -18.51
CA ILE A 781 -2.19 5.55 -19.16
C ILE A 781 -0.77 5.65 -19.72
N GLN A 782 -0.64 6.50 -20.72
CA GLN A 782 0.63 6.98 -21.21
C GLN A 782 0.82 8.43 -20.79
N VAL A 783 2.00 8.75 -20.27
CA VAL A 783 2.40 10.12 -20.00
C VAL A 783 3.67 10.42 -20.81
N ILE A 784 3.57 11.40 -21.69
CA ILE A 784 4.68 11.93 -22.47
C ILE A 784 5.16 13.20 -21.79
N LEU A 785 6.33 13.14 -21.21
CA LEU A 785 6.99 14.27 -20.57
C LEU A 785 7.86 14.95 -21.62
N GLN A 786 7.52 16.17 -22.00
CA GLN A 786 8.24 16.92 -23.01
C GLN A 786 8.88 18.16 -22.40
N ASN A 787 10.20 18.27 -22.51
CA ASN A 787 10.95 19.35 -21.90
C ASN A 787 11.37 20.38 -22.96
N ASN A 788 10.63 21.47 -23.04
CA ASN A 788 11.01 22.67 -23.81
C ASN A 788 11.69 23.74 -22.93
N ASP A 789 11.97 23.45 -21.65
CA ASP A 789 12.86 24.26 -20.82
C ASP A 789 14.33 24.10 -21.29
N THR A 790 15.17 25.00 -20.81
CA THR A 790 16.62 25.05 -20.99
C THR A 790 17.38 24.20 -19.98
N LYS A 791 16.74 23.82 -18.87
CA LYS A 791 17.33 23.00 -17.80
C LYS A 791 16.85 21.55 -17.88
N MET A 792 17.69 20.61 -17.45
CA MET A 792 17.29 19.22 -17.22
C MET A 792 16.19 19.20 -16.17
N LEU A 793 15.10 18.48 -16.46
CA LEU A 793 14.01 18.26 -15.51
C LEU A 793 13.97 16.80 -15.09
N SER A 794 13.71 16.57 -13.80
CA SER A 794 13.47 15.24 -13.25
C SER A 794 12.03 15.18 -12.78
N PHE A 795 11.19 14.33 -13.38
CA PHE A 795 9.78 14.21 -13.04
C PHE A 795 9.55 13.06 -12.07
N HIS A 796 8.68 13.28 -11.08
CA HIS A 796 8.30 12.31 -10.06
C HIS A 796 6.79 12.17 -9.96
N MET A 797 6.34 10.94 -9.68
CA MET A 797 4.93 10.63 -9.43
C MET A 797 4.79 9.92 -8.09
N ASP A 798 4.16 10.57 -7.12
CA ASP A 798 3.89 9.98 -5.81
C ASP A 798 2.92 8.78 -5.96
N GLY A 799 3.01 7.80 -5.05
CA GLY A 799 2.10 6.65 -5.02
C GLY A 799 2.26 5.62 -6.15
N TYR A 800 3.09 5.90 -7.16
CA TYR A 800 3.23 5.07 -8.34
C TYR A 800 4.68 4.85 -8.76
N SER A 801 4.90 3.72 -9.40
CA SER A 801 6.02 3.50 -10.30
C SER A 801 5.50 3.33 -11.72
N PHE A 802 6.30 3.74 -12.70
CA PHE A 802 5.95 3.71 -14.10
C PHE A 802 7.05 3.08 -14.95
N PHE A 803 6.66 2.51 -16.09
CA PHE A 803 7.59 1.91 -17.05
C PHE A 803 8.15 2.98 -17.96
N VAL A 804 9.47 3.17 -17.99
CA VAL A 804 10.14 4.12 -18.90
C VAL A 804 10.33 3.46 -20.26
N VAL A 805 9.35 3.63 -21.15
CA VAL A 805 9.26 2.87 -22.40
C VAL A 805 9.97 3.52 -23.58
N GLY A 806 10.20 4.83 -23.55
CA GLY A 806 10.88 5.52 -24.63
C GLY A 806 11.38 6.89 -24.21
N MET A 807 12.41 7.36 -24.89
CA MET A 807 12.92 8.72 -24.77
C MET A 807 13.66 9.06 -26.04
N ASP A 808 13.59 10.30 -26.50
CA ASP A 808 14.32 10.77 -27.67
C ASP A 808 14.44 12.29 -27.66
N TRP A 809 15.27 12.83 -28.55
CA TRP A 809 15.34 14.28 -28.76
C TRP A 809 14.21 14.76 -29.69
N GLY A 810 13.94 16.06 -29.65
CA GLY A 810 12.91 16.71 -30.44
C GLY A 810 11.53 16.64 -29.79
N VAL A 811 10.50 16.70 -30.63
CA VAL A 811 9.09 16.67 -30.20
C VAL A 811 8.55 15.26 -30.36
N TRP A 812 7.82 14.78 -29.36
CA TRP A 812 7.18 13.48 -29.44
C TRP A 812 6.04 13.48 -30.45
N THR A 813 5.92 12.40 -31.22
CA THR A 813 4.85 12.15 -32.17
C THR A 813 4.39 10.70 -32.05
N GLU A 814 3.15 10.42 -32.46
CA GLU A 814 2.52 9.09 -32.28
C GLU A 814 3.32 7.94 -32.93
N ASP A 815 4.00 8.19 -34.05
CA ASP A 815 4.86 7.20 -34.73
C ASP A 815 6.05 6.74 -33.89
N LYS A 816 6.47 7.54 -32.90
CA LYS A 816 7.55 7.19 -31.96
C LYS A 816 7.19 6.01 -31.06
N LYS A 817 5.91 5.65 -30.91
CA LYS A 817 5.48 4.43 -30.20
C LYS A 817 6.11 3.15 -30.77
N SER A 818 6.47 3.16 -32.06
CA SER A 818 7.19 2.04 -32.70
C SER A 818 8.57 1.77 -32.09
N SER A 819 9.18 2.76 -31.43
CA SER A 819 10.49 2.67 -30.77
C SER A 819 10.43 2.25 -29.31
N TYR A 820 9.23 2.01 -28.77
CA TYR A 820 9.05 1.74 -27.35
C TYR A 820 9.59 0.38 -26.94
N ASN A 821 10.24 0.37 -25.78
CA ASN A 821 10.55 -0.85 -25.05
C ASN A 821 9.30 -1.38 -24.34
N ASN A 822 8.60 -2.30 -25.01
CA ASN A 822 7.38 -2.93 -24.52
C ASN A 822 7.63 -4.28 -23.79
N TRP A 823 8.88 -4.57 -23.44
CA TRP A 823 9.26 -5.83 -22.80
C TRP A 823 10.01 -5.68 -21.47
N ASP A 824 11.16 -5.00 -21.48
CA ASP A 824 12.09 -4.92 -20.35
C ASP A 824 12.39 -3.49 -19.90
N ALA A 825 11.44 -2.56 -20.12
CA ALA A 825 11.54 -1.19 -19.61
C ALA A 825 11.67 -1.19 -18.10
N ILE A 826 12.58 -0.36 -17.58
CA ILE A 826 12.75 -0.21 -16.14
C ILE A 826 11.52 0.48 -15.54
N SER A 827 10.95 -0.14 -14.50
CA SER A 827 9.96 0.49 -13.65
C SER A 827 10.65 1.34 -12.58
N ARG A 828 10.18 2.56 -12.36
CA ARG A 828 10.73 3.50 -11.36
C ARG A 828 9.75 4.64 -11.05
N SER A 829 10.06 5.49 -10.08
CA SER A 829 9.20 6.62 -9.67
C SER A 829 9.67 7.99 -10.18
N THR A 830 10.93 8.12 -10.57
CA THR A 830 11.51 9.41 -10.99
C THR A 830 12.25 9.26 -12.31
N VAL A 831 12.03 10.15 -13.27
CA VAL A 831 12.68 10.06 -14.59
C VAL A 831 13.15 11.41 -15.12
N GLU A 832 14.31 11.40 -15.75
CA GLU A 832 14.88 12.56 -16.41
C GLU A 832 14.21 12.86 -17.77
N VAL A 833 14.17 14.15 -18.09
CA VAL A 833 13.75 14.66 -19.39
C VAL A 833 14.72 15.76 -19.81
N TYR A 834 15.50 15.46 -20.83
CA TYR A 834 16.55 16.34 -21.33
C TYR A 834 15.99 17.60 -22.00
N PRO A 835 16.69 18.76 -21.93
CA PRO A 835 16.29 19.98 -22.64
C PRO A 835 16.12 19.72 -24.14
N GLY A 836 14.95 20.04 -24.69
CA GLY A 836 14.64 19.79 -26.10
C GLY A 836 14.36 18.32 -26.44
N GLY A 837 14.12 17.47 -25.45
CA GLY A 837 13.75 16.07 -25.62
C GLY A 837 12.42 15.70 -24.95
N TRP A 838 12.11 14.41 -25.00
CA TRP A 838 10.94 13.83 -24.37
C TRP A 838 11.24 12.46 -23.76
N THR A 839 10.46 12.10 -22.75
CA THR A 839 10.44 10.76 -22.14
C THR A 839 8.99 10.28 -22.03
N ALA A 840 8.72 9.07 -22.49
CA ALA A 840 7.42 8.42 -22.45
C ALA A 840 7.40 7.36 -21.35
N VAL A 841 6.38 7.44 -20.50
CA VAL A 841 6.16 6.47 -19.42
C VAL A 841 4.76 5.86 -19.50
N LEU A 842 4.64 4.60 -19.08
CA LEU A 842 3.34 3.91 -18.94
C LEU A 842 3.03 3.66 -17.47
N VAL A 843 1.80 3.97 -17.05
CA VAL A 843 1.37 3.91 -15.66
C VAL A 843 0.09 3.09 -15.54
N SER A 844 0.07 2.13 -14.61
CA SER A 844 -1.13 1.38 -14.24
C SER A 844 -1.80 2.06 -13.05
N LEU A 845 -2.97 2.67 -13.25
CA LEU A 845 -3.66 3.48 -12.23
C LEU A 845 -4.50 2.64 -11.28
N ASP A 846 -3.85 1.78 -10.49
CA ASP A 846 -4.50 0.86 -9.54
C ASP A 846 -4.51 1.35 -8.08
N ASN A 847 -3.88 2.49 -7.80
CA ASN A 847 -3.75 3.08 -6.48
C ASN A 847 -4.71 4.27 -6.27
N VAL A 848 -5.86 4.04 -5.63
CA VAL A 848 -6.84 5.11 -5.37
C VAL A 848 -6.26 6.20 -4.48
N GLY A 849 -6.63 7.45 -4.75
CA GLY A 849 -6.31 8.62 -3.95
C GLY A 849 -5.93 9.86 -4.77
N ILE A 850 -5.33 10.82 -4.09
CA ILE A 850 -4.77 12.04 -4.68
C ILE A 850 -3.25 11.91 -4.68
N TRP A 851 -2.63 11.92 -5.86
CA TRP A 851 -1.19 11.69 -6.01
C TRP A 851 -0.53 12.83 -6.77
N ASN A 852 0.56 13.37 -6.24
CA ASN A 852 1.27 14.48 -6.88
C ASN A 852 2.07 14.00 -8.10
N LEU A 853 2.08 14.82 -9.15
CA LEU A 853 2.95 14.71 -10.30
C LEU A 853 3.71 16.02 -10.43
N ARG A 854 5.03 15.97 -10.23
CA ARG A 854 5.87 17.17 -10.14
C ARG A 854 7.21 16.98 -10.82
N VAL A 855 7.96 18.07 -10.92
CA VAL A 855 9.42 18.00 -11.06
C VAL A 855 10.09 18.02 -9.70
N GLU A 856 11.18 17.28 -9.56
CA GLU A 856 12.03 17.24 -8.37
C GLU A 856 13.03 18.40 -8.31
N ASN A 857 13.15 19.19 -9.38
CA ASN A 857 13.87 20.46 -9.36
C ASN A 857 13.12 21.44 -8.43
N LEU A 858 13.65 21.70 -7.23
CA LEU A 858 12.98 22.48 -6.19
C LEU A 858 12.63 23.91 -6.63
N ASP A 859 13.47 24.53 -7.47
CA ASP A 859 13.20 25.85 -8.00
C ASP A 859 11.95 25.85 -8.90
N ARG A 860 11.82 24.85 -9.77
CA ARG A 860 10.64 24.70 -10.64
C ARG A 860 9.41 24.27 -9.85
N TRP A 861 9.56 23.34 -8.91
CA TRP A 861 8.46 22.91 -8.05
C TRP A 861 7.90 24.07 -7.23
N TYR A 862 8.76 24.83 -6.54
CA TYR A 862 8.37 26.01 -5.76
C TYR A 862 7.62 27.06 -6.61
N LEU A 863 8.01 27.22 -7.87
CA LEU A 863 7.37 28.14 -8.81
C LEU A 863 6.07 27.62 -9.44
N GLY A 864 5.59 26.42 -9.05
CA GLY A 864 4.30 25.85 -9.43
C GLY A 864 4.35 24.77 -10.51
N HIS A 865 5.52 24.16 -10.75
CA HIS A 865 5.64 23.03 -11.69
C HIS A 865 5.23 21.71 -11.01
N GLU A 866 3.93 21.56 -10.82
CA GLU A 866 3.31 20.35 -10.32
C GLU A 866 1.84 20.28 -10.78
N THR A 867 1.21 19.13 -10.59
CA THR A 867 -0.25 18.94 -10.59
C THR A 867 -0.54 17.70 -9.75
N TYR A 868 -1.81 17.32 -9.65
CA TYR A 868 -2.21 16.12 -8.93
C TYR A 868 -3.07 15.25 -9.85
N MET A 869 -2.99 13.93 -9.66
CA MET A 869 -3.94 12.99 -10.22
C MET A 869 -4.93 12.58 -9.15
N ARG A 870 -6.22 12.73 -9.45
CA ARG A 870 -7.31 12.22 -8.63
C ARG A 870 -7.80 10.91 -9.21
N ILE A 871 -7.67 9.82 -8.46
CA ILE A 871 -8.11 8.48 -8.84
C ILE A 871 -9.14 7.97 -7.84
N ILE A 872 -10.38 7.78 -8.30
CA ILE A 872 -11.47 7.24 -7.48
C ILE A 872 -11.98 5.95 -8.08
N ASN A 873 -12.23 4.95 -7.22
CA ASN A 873 -12.97 3.76 -7.60
C ASN A 873 -14.49 4.07 -7.67
N PRO A 874 -15.10 4.06 -8.87
CA PRO A 874 -16.52 4.35 -9.02
C PRO A 874 -17.43 3.24 -8.47
N GLU A 875 -16.94 2.00 -8.37
CA GLU A 875 -17.75 0.83 -7.97
C GLU A 875 -18.01 0.77 -6.46
N GLU A 876 -17.21 1.47 -5.66
CA GLU A 876 -17.29 1.47 -4.19
C GLU A 876 -17.60 2.85 -3.60
N ASN A 877 -18.03 3.83 -4.40
CA ASN A 877 -18.24 5.22 -3.98
C ASN A 877 -17.04 5.81 -3.19
N GLY A 878 -15.81 5.39 -3.50
CA GLY A 878 -14.60 5.83 -2.79
C GLY A 878 -14.24 5.07 -1.51
N ALA A 879 -15.02 4.07 -1.07
CA ALA A 879 -14.73 3.27 0.14
C ALA A 879 -13.45 2.39 0.04
N THR A 880 -12.83 2.36 -1.14
CA THR A 880 -11.58 1.64 -1.41
C THR A 880 -10.35 2.30 -0.78
N GLU A 881 -10.40 3.63 -0.59
CA GLU A 881 -9.32 4.42 0.00
C GLU A 881 -9.34 4.34 1.54
N MET A 882 -8.19 4.44 2.20
CA MET A 882 -8.12 4.46 3.66
C MET A 882 -8.75 5.72 4.24
N ALA A 883 -9.38 5.56 5.41
CA ALA A 883 -9.97 6.67 6.16
C ALA A 883 -8.91 7.69 6.59
N PRO A 884 -9.27 8.97 6.73
CA PRO A 884 -8.37 9.98 7.31
C PRO A 884 -7.89 9.54 8.69
N PRO A 885 -6.62 9.81 9.05
CA PRO A 885 -6.13 9.63 10.42
C PRO A 885 -7.00 10.38 11.43
N ASP A 886 -7.18 9.83 12.64
CA ASP A 886 -7.97 10.47 13.71
C ASP A 886 -7.49 11.90 14.03
N ASN A 887 -6.19 12.16 13.87
CA ASN A 887 -5.57 13.47 14.07
C ASN A 887 -5.94 14.49 12.97
N GLU A 888 -6.40 14.06 11.80
CA GLU A 888 -6.91 14.97 10.77
C GLU A 888 -8.31 15.48 11.09
N LEU A 889 -9.10 14.77 11.91
CA LEU A 889 -10.33 15.35 12.45
C LEU A 889 -10.03 16.56 13.38
N ASN A 890 -8.86 16.56 14.02
CA ASN A 890 -8.35 17.74 14.77
C ASN A 890 -7.78 18.83 13.83
N SER A 891 -7.56 18.55 12.55
CA SER A 891 -7.15 19.52 11.52
C SER A 891 -8.29 20.39 10.98
N LEU A 892 -9.46 20.39 11.64
CA LEU A 892 -10.39 21.53 11.66
C LEU A 892 -9.68 22.89 11.88
N LEU A 893 -8.45 22.87 12.42
CA LEU A 893 -7.50 23.98 12.50
C LEU A 893 -7.05 24.59 11.15
N CYS A 894 -7.08 23.87 10.02
CA CYS A 894 -6.73 24.45 8.72
C CYS A 894 -7.72 25.56 8.28
N ASN A 895 -8.95 25.55 8.82
CA ASN A 895 -9.92 26.65 8.66
C ASN A 895 -9.84 27.74 9.75
N ILE A 896 -9.14 27.50 10.87
CA ILE A 896 -9.09 28.46 12.00
C ILE A 896 -8.04 29.55 11.76
N HIS A 897 -7.02 29.28 10.94
CA HIS A 897 -5.96 30.26 10.66
C HIS A 897 -6.31 31.31 9.59
N SER A 898 -7.42 31.18 8.85
CA SER A 898 -7.82 32.12 7.79
C SER A 898 -8.86 33.16 8.20
N GLY A 899 -9.24 33.30 9.48
CA GLY A 899 -10.11 34.43 9.87
C GLY A 899 -10.76 34.47 11.24
N TRP A 900 -10.57 33.49 12.13
CA TRP A 900 -11.24 33.50 13.43
C TRP A 900 -10.23 33.74 14.56
N LYS A 901 -10.19 34.97 15.09
CA LYS A 901 -9.50 35.27 16.35
C LYS A 901 -10.22 34.54 17.49
N ILE A 902 -9.63 33.48 18.01
CA ILE A 902 -9.99 32.96 19.33
C ILE A 902 -9.08 33.66 20.35
N SER A 903 -9.61 34.67 21.03
CA SER A 903 -8.99 35.21 22.24
C SER A 903 -9.46 34.38 23.44
N GLY A 904 -8.72 33.32 23.76
CA GLY A 904 -8.91 32.54 24.98
C GLY A 904 -8.01 33.06 26.09
N VAL A 905 -8.58 33.77 27.07
CA VAL A 905 -7.92 34.10 28.34
C VAL A 905 -7.95 32.85 29.22
N PHE A 906 -6.79 32.36 29.64
CA PHE A 906 -6.67 31.33 30.66
C PHE A 906 -6.95 31.94 32.05
N LEU A 907 -7.93 31.40 32.77
CA LEU A 907 -8.02 31.51 34.23
C LEU A 907 -8.48 30.17 34.83
N PRO A 908 -8.06 29.87 36.08
CA PRO A 908 -7.86 28.50 36.53
C PRO A 908 -9.11 27.86 37.18
N ALA A 909 -9.10 26.53 37.09
CA ALA A 909 -9.68 25.50 37.96
C ALA A 909 -11.04 25.72 38.64
N ASP A 910 -11.86 24.69 38.47
CA ASP A 910 -13.06 24.29 39.20
C ASP A 910 -14.38 24.99 38.86
N SER A 911 -15.37 24.12 38.62
CA SER A 911 -16.83 24.30 38.51
C SER A 911 -17.40 24.20 37.07
N THR A 912 -18.09 23.08 36.84
CA THR A 912 -19.08 22.79 35.79
C THR A 912 -19.89 23.99 35.29
N LEU A 913 -19.90 24.24 33.98
CA LEU A 913 -20.90 25.10 33.33
C LEU A 913 -21.30 24.59 31.93
N PHE A 914 -22.61 24.49 31.70
CA PHE A 914 -23.24 24.19 30.42
C PHE A 914 -22.93 25.28 29.38
N LEU A 915 -22.50 24.89 28.18
CA LEU A 915 -22.34 25.79 27.04
C LEU A 915 -23.64 25.82 26.23
N ILE A 916 -24.38 26.94 26.27
CA ILE A 916 -25.49 27.22 25.34
C ILE A 916 -24.94 28.13 24.23
N LEU A 917 -24.85 27.61 23.00
CA LEU A 917 -24.49 28.39 21.82
C LEU A 917 -25.73 29.09 21.26
N HIS A 918 -25.75 30.43 21.32
CA HIS A 918 -26.69 31.27 20.58
C HIS A 918 -26.17 31.54 19.16
N PHE A 919 -26.91 31.11 18.14
CA PHE A 919 -26.67 31.53 16.75
C PHE A 919 -27.40 32.86 16.48
N ARG A 920 -26.65 33.90 16.14
CA ARG A 920 -27.20 35.15 15.60
C ARG A 920 -26.96 35.15 14.10
N VAL A 921 -28.02 34.91 13.32
CA VAL A 921 -27.99 35.05 11.86
C VAL A 921 -28.12 36.53 11.54
N THR A 922 -27.08 37.13 10.95
CA THR A 922 -27.17 38.45 10.32
C THR A 922 -26.76 38.35 8.85
N GLU A 923 -27.74 38.68 8.01
CA GLU A 923 -27.66 39.19 6.63
C GLU A 923 -27.50 38.18 5.48
N ALA A 924 -28.64 37.90 4.84
CA ALA A 924 -28.77 37.44 3.46
C ALA A 924 -29.16 38.64 2.57
N PRO A 925 -28.67 38.75 1.32
CA PRO A 925 -29.19 39.72 0.36
C PRO A 925 -30.51 39.21 -0.24
N SER A 926 -31.51 40.09 -0.18
CA SER A 926 -32.84 39.98 -0.76
C SER A 926 -32.82 39.91 -2.30
N TYR A 927 -33.49 38.92 -2.88
CA TYR A 927 -34.09 39.02 -4.22
C TYR A 927 -35.61 38.93 -4.10
N ILE A 928 -36.26 39.97 -4.63
CA ILE A 928 -37.71 40.17 -4.72
C ILE A 928 -38.26 39.35 -5.88
N LEU A 929 -39.33 38.58 -5.65
CA LEU A 929 -40.31 38.25 -6.68
C LEU A 929 -41.72 38.41 -6.08
N ASN A 930 -42.47 39.35 -6.65
CA ASN A 930 -43.88 39.62 -6.37
C ASN A 930 -44.76 38.46 -6.88
N GLY A 931 -45.88 38.21 -6.18
CA GLY A 931 -46.88 37.19 -6.49
C GLY A 931 -47.77 37.50 -7.69
N ASP A 932 -48.38 36.46 -8.26
CA ASP A 932 -49.70 35.93 -7.90
C ASP A 932 -49.72 34.40 -8.09
#